data_AF-A0A5N5IRR2-F1
#
_entry.id   AF-A0A5N5IRR2-F1
#
_cell.length_a   1.000
_cell.length_b   1.000
_cell.length_c   1.000
_cell.angle_alpha   90.00
_cell.angle_beta   90.00
_cell.angle_gamma   90.00
#
_symmetry.space_group_name_H-M   'P 1'
#
loop_
_entity.id
_entity.type
_entity.pdbx_description
1 polymer ?
#
loop_
_entity_poly.entity_id
_entity_poly.type
_entity_poly.pdbx_seq_one_letter_code
_entity_poly.pdbx_strand_id
1 'polypeptide(L)'
;MAHFLQAHPTSSNEQLIGDLQVRYAEKLKELKDALANIGEDEQLIAVDAVQRLGVDYHFQEEIEAIMKTQCTRAYNDECSDELRVVSLRFRLLRQQGYHVTTDVFNKFKNNEKLEVDINGLVELYEASHMSFQGEEALVEEGRRSHQLLTAWMHNNLDDHRASAVAYSLEHPYHKSLTRFMAKNFLLSFEGKENWVNDLKELGKLEFNMVESLIRNEIQQVSKWWKELGLTEELKFVRDQPIKWYTWPMACLADPNLSEERVELTKSISLVYIIDDIFDVHGTLDELILFTAAVERWDIDATGELPNYMKICFKALYDITNETSHTVHKKHGWNPIESLKKSWATLCKAFLLEARWFSCGHLPNTEEYLNNGFISSGVPVVLTHGFFLLGQGITKETVHILDNLNISSLISSTATILRLWDDFGSAKDEGQDGYDGSYIKCYVNENQGCSDEDARAFVVHRISEEWKFLNQECFSASNPFSASFTKLALNVARMVPLMYDYNSQHRLPSLEENMKSLLYDSFLAQGQDDIRSQHEQKLEVFRNLLSRVGEESLNMIDAIQRLGIDYHFEEQIDLIVSSHANALSHQQNDLHEVSLRFRLLRQHGHFVPEDVLNLFKEKEGKYFKQMLNSEEVKGLMSVYEASQLSMEGEDALHEAGKLSGHLLNRSLSYLGPHEARLVENTLGCPHHRSLAAFMAKNFFLSNSQAGVNNRWLNMLQEVAKTDFNLVQSLHHKEIVQISKWWKELGLTRELKFARDEPVKWYIWSMACLTDPNLSEERIQLTKPISFIYLIDDIFDVYGTLDELTLFTEAVNR
;
A
#
# COMPACT_ATOMS: atom_id res chain seq x y z
N MET A 1 17.13 -3.69 8.93
CA MET A 1 16.38 -2.87 7.95
C MET A 1 17.09 -2.63 6.61
N ALA A 2 18.37 -2.19 6.55
CA ALA A 2 19.03 -1.88 5.27
C ALA A 2 19.12 -3.08 4.28
N HIS A 3 19.25 -4.31 4.78
CA HIS A 3 19.21 -5.54 3.97
C HIS A 3 17.80 -5.91 3.46
N PHE A 4 16.73 -5.33 4.00
CA PHE A 4 15.36 -5.65 3.57
C PHE A 4 14.94 -4.82 2.35
N LEU A 5 15.53 -3.64 2.12
CA LEU A 5 15.05 -2.65 1.14
C LEU A 5 15.70 -2.72 -0.26
N GLN A 6 16.54 -3.72 -0.53
CA GLN A 6 17.26 -3.83 -1.82
C GLN A 6 16.45 -4.48 -2.97
N ALA A 7 15.14 -4.68 -2.83
CA ALA A 7 14.33 -5.33 -3.87
C ALA A 7 13.24 -4.41 -4.44
N HIS A 8 13.34 -4.20 -5.76
CA HIS A 8 12.34 -3.67 -6.71
C HIS A 8 12.10 -2.15 -6.78
N PRO A 9 12.60 -1.47 -7.83
CA PRO A 9 11.97 -0.26 -8.34
C PRO A 9 10.85 -0.66 -9.32
N THR A 10 9.61 -0.25 -9.06
CA THR A 10 8.55 -0.26 -10.07
C THR A 10 8.32 1.15 -10.59
N SER A 11 8.60 1.36 -11.87
CA SER A 11 8.04 2.46 -12.65
C SER A 11 6.55 2.18 -12.86
N SER A 12 5.70 3.02 -12.28
CA SER A 12 4.25 2.89 -12.35
C SER A 12 3.68 3.43 -13.67
N ASN A 13 2.75 2.67 -14.23
CA ASN A 13 1.97 3.02 -15.41
C ASN A 13 0.94 4.10 -15.05
N GLU A 14 1.04 5.30 -15.63
CA GLU A 14 0.17 6.45 -15.30
C GLU A 14 -1.33 6.15 -15.52
N GLN A 15 -1.67 5.24 -16.43
CA GLN A 15 -3.06 4.91 -16.76
C GLN A 15 -3.74 4.01 -15.71
N LEU A 16 -3.02 3.03 -15.13
CA LEU A 16 -3.54 2.19 -14.04
C LEU A 16 -3.68 3.01 -12.73
N ILE A 17 -2.75 3.94 -12.49
CA ILE A 17 -2.88 4.91 -11.39
C ILE A 17 -4.11 5.78 -11.60
N GLY A 18 -4.34 6.26 -12.83
CA GLY A 18 -5.53 7.05 -13.18
C GLY A 18 -6.83 6.32 -12.88
N ASP A 19 -6.98 5.07 -13.30
CA ASP A 19 -8.20 4.28 -13.06
C ASP A 19 -8.41 3.96 -11.57
N LEU A 20 -7.34 3.68 -10.82
CA LEU A 20 -7.41 3.48 -9.36
C LEU A 20 -7.76 4.77 -8.62
N GLN A 21 -7.24 5.91 -9.05
CA GLN A 21 -7.56 7.22 -8.46
C GLN A 21 -9.00 7.64 -8.73
N VAL A 22 -9.52 7.36 -9.93
CA VAL A 22 -10.94 7.60 -10.25
C VAL A 22 -11.83 6.73 -9.35
N ARG A 23 -11.54 5.43 -9.27
CA ARG A 23 -12.30 4.51 -8.42
C ARG A 23 -12.21 4.86 -6.94
N TYR A 24 -11.04 5.32 -6.48
CA TYR A 24 -10.84 5.84 -5.13
C TYR A 24 -11.74 7.05 -4.85
N ALA A 25 -11.76 8.03 -5.76
CA ALA A 25 -12.59 9.22 -5.62
C ALA A 25 -14.09 8.91 -5.64
N GLU A 26 -14.52 7.97 -6.49
CA GLU A 26 -15.90 7.48 -6.54
C GLU A 26 -16.30 6.83 -5.22
N LYS A 27 -15.51 5.87 -4.72
CA LYS A 27 -15.79 5.18 -3.46
C LYS A 27 -15.78 6.11 -2.26
N LEU A 28 -14.85 7.06 -2.23
CA LEU A 28 -14.80 8.08 -1.19
C LEU A 28 -16.10 8.91 -1.16
N LYS A 29 -16.59 9.32 -2.33
CA LYS A 29 -17.83 10.09 -2.44
C LYS A 29 -19.06 9.26 -2.01
N GLU A 30 -19.18 8.04 -2.50
CA GLU A 30 -20.27 7.12 -2.12
C GLU A 30 -20.32 6.92 -0.59
N LEU A 31 -19.15 6.76 0.04
CA LEU A 31 -19.08 6.55 1.48
C LEU A 31 -19.43 7.82 2.27
N LYS A 32 -19.05 9.02 1.80
CA LYS A 32 -19.48 10.28 2.41
C LYS A 32 -21.00 10.41 2.41
N ASP A 33 -21.62 10.14 1.25
CA ASP A 33 -23.09 10.20 1.11
C ASP A 33 -23.77 9.14 2.00
N ALA A 34 -23.17 7.95 2.14
CA ALA A 34 -23.66 6.90 3.03
C ALA A 34 -23.55 7.28 4.51
N LEU A 35 -22.41 7.82 4.95
CA LEU A 35 -22.19 8.26 6.33
C LEU A 35 -23.11 9.42 6.73
N ALA A 36 -23.39 10.35 5.81
CA ALA A 36 -24.31 11.45 6.05
C ALA A 36 -25.76 10.98 6.32
N ASN A 37 -26.15 9.82 5.79
CA ASN A 37 -27.50 9.26 5.91
C ASN A 37 -27.52 7.96 6.73
N ILE A 38 -26.47 7.70 7.51
CA ILE A 38 -26.32 6.43 8.21
C ILE A 38 -27.35 6.30 9.34
N GLY A 39 -27.92 5.09 9.47
CA GLY A 39 -28.85 4.76 10.54
C GLY A 39 -28.24 4.99 11.92
N GLU A 40 -29.07 5.41 12.88
CA GLU A 40 -28.60 5.83 14.20
C GLU A 40 -27.82 4.74 14.95
N ASP A 41 -28.23 3.48 14.80
CA ASP A 41 -27.60 2.32 15.46
C ASP A 41 -26.21 1.99 14.86
N GLU A 42 -25.94 2.44 13.63
CA GLU A 42 -24.70 2.17 12.89
C GLU A 42 -23.69 3.34 12.99
N GLN A 43 -24.12 4.52 13.45
CA GLN A 43 -23.30 5.74 13.52
C GLN A 43 -21.97 5.53 14.25
N LEU A 44 -22.02 4.98 15.47
CA LEU A 44 -20.82 4.77 16.28
C LEU A 44 -19.90 3.70 15.66
N ILE A 45 -20.47 2.64 15.08
CA ILE A 45 -19.73 1.55 14.43
C ILE A 45 -18.99 2.09 13.21
N ALA A 46 -19.64 2.92 12.40
CA ALA A 46 -19.03 3.49 11.21
C ALA A 46 -17.91 4.48 11.54
N VAL A 47 -18.09 5.33 12.55
CA VAL A 47 -17.02 6.23 13.01
C VAL A 47 -15.83 5.42 13.53
N ASP A 48 -16.07 4.37 14.31
CA ASP A 48 -14.99 3.50 14.80
C ASP A 48 -14.27 2.79 13.65
N ALA A 49 -15.00 2.26 12.67
CA ALA A 49 -14.42 1.57 11.53
C ALA A 49 -13.57 2.50 10.65
N VAL A 50 -14.06 3.72 10.38
CA VAL A 50 -13.33 4.75 9.64
C VAL A 50 -12.03 5.14 10.37
N GLN A 51 -12.08 5.31 11.69
CA GLN A 51 -10.91 5.61 12.51
C GLN A 51 -9.92 4.43 12.56
N ARG A 52 -10.38 3.20 12.75
CA ARG A 52 -9.53 2.00 12.81
C ARG A 52 -8.86 1.67 11.48
N LEU A 53 -9.48 2.03 10.35
CA LEU A 53 -8.86 1.94 9.03
C LEU A 53 -7.91 3.11 8.72
N GLY A 54 -7.93 4.16 9.54
CA GLY A 54 -7.05 5.32 9.39
C GLY A 54 -7.40 6.20 8.22
N VAL A 55 -8.66 6.20 7.77
CA VAL A 55 -9.19 7.07 6.70
C VAL A 55 -10.02 8.24 7.24
N ASP A 56 -9.98 8.47 8.56
CA ASP A 56 -10.78 9.47 9.28
C ASP A 56 -10.54 10.90 8.81
N TYR A 57 -9.35 11.22 8.30
CA TYR A 57 -9.02 12.55 7.78
C TYR A 57 -9.89 12.94 6.57
N HIS A 58 -10.52 11.98 5.88
CA HIS A 58 -11.49 12.26 4.81
C HIS A 58 -12.90 12.60 5.31
N PHE A 59 -13.23 12.25 6.54
CA PHE A 59 -14.61 12.26 7.06
C PHE A 59 -14.79 13.15 8.30
N GLN A 60 -13.93 14.16 8.47
CA GLN A 60 -13.92 15.00 9.69
C GLN A 60 -15.27 15.69 9.93
N GLU A 61 -15.92 16.21 8.88
CA GLU A 61 -17.22 16.88 8.99
C GLU A 61 -18.34 15.91 9.40
N GLU A 62 -18.36 14.74 8.78
CA GLU A 62 -19.34 13.68 9.04
C GLU A 62 -19.16 13.10 10.46
N ILE A 63 -17.91 12.87 10.88
CA ILE A 63 -17.56 12.44 12.24
C ILE A 63 -18.01 13.50 13.26
N GLU A 64 -17.69 14.77 13.05
CA GLU A 64 -18.06 15.86 13.97
C GLU A 64 -19.59 15.94 14.14
N ALA A 65 -20.36 15.86 13.05
CA ALA A 65 -21.81 15.90 13.09
C ALA A 65 -22.41 14.72 13.89
N ILE A 66 -21.89 13.51 13.66
CA ILE A 66 -22.31 12.31 14.40
C ILE A 66 -21.96 12.46 15.89
N MET A 67 -20.72 12.86 16.21
CA MET A 67 -20.25 12.98 17.59
C MET A 67 -21.03 14.02 18.38
N LYS A 68 -21.38 15.16 17.77
CA LYS A 68 -22.24 16.19 18.39
C LYS A 68 -23.62 15.64 18.76
N THR A 69 -24.21 14.82 17.89
CA THR A 69 -25.50 14.16 18.14
C THR A 69 -25.39 13.17 19.29
N GLN A 70 -24.37 12.30 19.27
CA GLN A 70 -24.14 11.29 20.30
C GLN A 70 -23.79 11.91 21.67
N CYS A 71 -23.09 13.04 21.66
CA CYS A 71 -22.78 13.83 22.86
C CYS A 71 -24.05 14.38 23.52
N THR A 72 -24.96 14.96 22.73
CA THR A 72 -26.25 15.46 23.24
C THR A 72 -27.07 14.34 23.88
N ARG A 73 -27.08 13.15 23.28
CA ARG A 73 -27.77 11.96 23.84
C ARG A 73 -27.15 11.49 25.15
N ALA A 74 -25.82 11.49 25.24
CA ALA A 74 -25.12 11.12 26.47
C ALA A 74 -25.49 12.05 27.63
N TYR A 75 -25.61 13.37 27.39
CA TYR A 75 -26.03 14.33 28.42
C TYR A 75 -27.51 14.25 28.80
N ASN A 76 -28.39 13.81 27.89
CA ASN A 76 -29.82 13.65 28.15
C ASN A 76 -30.17 12.33 28.85
N ASP A 77 -29.19 11.52 29.23
CA ASP A 77 -29.35 10.17 29.81
C ASP A 77 -30.16 9.21 28.92
N GLU A 78 -30.17 9.44 27.60
CA GLU A 78 -30.66 8.50 26.58
C GLU A 78 -29.59 7.42 26.33
N CYS A 79 -29.22 6.73 27.41
CA CYS A 79 -28.07 5.84 27.45
C CYS A 79 -28.52 4.39 27.28
N SER A 80 -28.12 3.76 26.17
CA SER A 80 -28.40 2.34 25.89
C SER A 80 -28.03 1.44 27.07
N ASP A 81 -28.82 0.40 27.35
CA ASP A 81 -28.52 -0.60 28.38
C ASP A 81 -27.48 -1.64 27.92
N GLU A 82 -26.97 -1.51 26.70
CA GLU A 82 -25.94 -2.38 26.15
C GLU A 82 -24.53 -1.85 26.47
N LEU A 83 -23.72 -2.67 27.14
CA LEU A 83 -22.35 -2.30 27.52
C LEU A 83 -21.53 -1.87 26.29
N ARG A 84 -21.63 -2.62 25.19
CA ARG A 84 -20.93 -2.30 23.94
C ARG A 84 -21.18 -0.86 23.48
N VAL A 85 -22.44 -0.44 23.43
CA VAL A 85 -22.81 0.90 22.95
C VAL A 85 -22.32 1.98 23.90
N VAL A 86 -22.44 1.76 25.21
CA VAL A 86 -21.97 2.73 26.23
C VAL A 86 -20.46 2.89 26.18
N SER A 87 -19.72 1.79 26.17
CA SER A 87 -18.25 1.79 26.10
C SER A 87 -17.73 2.42 24.82
N LEU A 88 -18.31 2.06 23.67
CA LEU A 88 -17.94 2.61 22.37
C LEU A 88 -18.23 4.12 22.29
N ARG A 89 -19.42 4.55 22.72
CA ARG A 89 -19.78 5.97 22.78
C ARG A 89 -18.82 6.75 23.68
N PHE A 90 -18.53 6.24 24.87
CA PHE A 90 -17.60 6.85 25.81
C PHE A 90 -16.21 7.03 25.18
N ARG A 91 -15.67 5.97 24.57
CA ARG A 91 -14.36 5.98 23.93
C ARG A 91 -14.29 7.00 22.79
N LEU A 92 -15.24 6.94 21.84
CA LEU A 92 -15.26 7.82 20.68
C LEU A 92 -15.45 9.29 21.06
N LEU A 93 -16.33 9.59 22.02
CA LEU A 93 -16.54 10.95 22.52
C LEU A 93 -15.25 11.51 23.15
N ARG A 94 -14.58 10.74 24.02
CA ARG A 94 -13.30 11.17 24.59
C ARG A 94 -12.23 11.39 23.54
N GLN A 95 -12.12 10.48 22.56
CA GLN A 95 -11.16 10.62 21.45
C GLN A 95 -11.35 11.92 20.66
N GLN A 96 -12.57 12.45 20.64
CA GLN A 96 -12.94 13.71 19.95
C GLN A 96 -12.90 14.93 20.89
N GLY A 97 -12.37 14.78 22.11
CA GLY A 97 -12.21 15.87 23.08
C GLY A 97 -13.48 16.21 23.86
N TYR A 98 -14.53 15.40 23.78
CA TYR A 98 -15.72 15.60 24.63
C TYR A 98 -15.47 15.06 26.04
N HIS A 99 -15.87 15.86 27.03
CA HIS A 99 -15.78 15.47 28.43
C HIS A 99 -16.94 14.54 28.83
N VAL A 100 -16.65 13.25 28.98
CA VAL A 100 -17.59 12.23 29.45
C VAL A 100 -17.08 11.63 30.77
N THR A 101 -17.92 11.60 31.81
CA THR A 101 -17.56 11.05 33.12
C THR A 101 -17.64 9.53 33.12
N THR A 102 -16.87 8.88 33.99
CA THR A 102 -16.90 7.41 34.16
C THR A 102 -18.20 6.90 34.79
N ASP A 103 -19.08 7.79 35.26
CA ASP A 103 -20.33 7.42 35.92
C ASP A 103 -21.29 6.66 35.00
N VAL A 104 -21.12 6.80 33.68
CA VAL A 104 -21.87 6.03 32.67
C VAL A 104 -21.72 4.51 32.86
N PHE A 105 -20.64 4.06 33.50
CA PHE A 105 -20.38 2.65 33.81
C PHE A 105 -20.98 2.18 35.14
N ASN A 106 -21.48 3.07 36.00
CA ASN A 106 -21.99 2.70 37.32
C ASN A 106 -23.17 1.71 37.24
N LYS A 107 -23.97 1.76 36.17
CA LYS A 107 -25.10 0.83 35.96
C LYS A 107 -24.68 -0.61 35.65
N PHE A 108 -23.42 -0.83 35.29
CA PHE A 108 -22.88 -2.17 35.01
C PHE A 108 -22.13 -2.77 36.22
N LYS A 109 -21.86 -1.98 37.26
CA LYS A 109 -21.20 -2.49 38.48
C LYS A 109 -22.00 -3.62 39.11
N ASN A 110 -21.32 -4.73 39.42
CA ASN A 110 -21.89 -5.95 40.03
C ASN A 110 -22.94 -6.69 39.18
N ASN A 111 -23.01 -6.48 37.87
CA ASN A 111 -23.94 -7.19 37.00
C ASN A 111 -23.36 -8.54 36.53
N GLU A 112 -23.89 -9.66 37.02
CA GLU A 112 -23.47 -11.02 36.62
C GLU A 112 -23.66 -11.30 35.11
N LYS A 113 -24.53 -10.54 34.42
CA LYS A 113 -24.72 -10.66 32.96
C LYS A 113 -23.53 -10.16 32.13
N LEU A 114 -22.56 -9.49 32.75
CA LEU A 114 -21.33 -9.05 32.08
C LEU A 114 -20.47 -10.22 31.58
N GLU A 115 -20.61 -11.41 32.17
CA GLU A 115 -19.79 -12.58 31.83
C GLU A 115 -20.11 -13.16 30.42
N VAL A 116 -21.16 -12.68 29.75
CA VAL A 116 -21.65 -13.24 28.46
C VAL A 116 -21.52 -12.26 27.28
N ASP A 117 -21.33 -10.96 27.51
CA ASP A 117 -21.20 -9.94 26.45
C ASP A 117 -19.74 -9.68 26.04
N ILE A 118 -19.19 -10.56 25.20
CA ILE A 118 -17.79 -10.46 24.75
C ILE A 118 -17.50 -9.16 24.01
N ASN A 119 -18.41 -8.69 23.16
CA ASN A 119 -18.20 -7.44 22.42
C ASN A 119 -18.26 -6.22 23.36
N GLY A 120 -19.16 -6.24 24.35
CA GLY A 120 -19.21 -5.22 25.39
C GLY A 120 -17.95 -5.19 26.25
N LEU A 121 -17.42 -6.35 26.62
CA LEU A 121 -16.16 -6.46 27.36
C LEU A 121 -14.97 -5.93 26.55
N VAL A 122 -14.86 -6.27 25.26
CA VAL A 122 -13.81 -5.73 24.38
C VAL A 122 -13.88 -4.20 24.34
N GLU A 123 -15.07 -3.62 24.12
CA GLU A 123 -15.21 -2.17 24.09
C GLU A 123 -14.95 -1.51 25.45
N LEU A 124 -15.32 -2.15 26.56
CA LEU A 124 -15.01 -1.66 27.92
C LEU A 124 -13.50 -1.67 28.18
N TYR A 125 -12.81 -2.72 27.74
CA TYR A 125 -11.36 -2.81 27.81
C TYR A 125 -10.71 -1.68 27.00
N GLU A 126 -11.14 -1.47 25.75
CA GLU A 126 -10.66 -0.38 24.88
C GLU A 126 -10.93 1.00 25.50
N ALA A 127 -12.13 1.21 26.04
CA ALA A 127 -12.51 2.44 26.72
C ALA A 127 -11.67 2.71 27.98
N SER A 128 -11.24 1.67 28.69
CA SER A 128 -10.45 1.84 29.93
C SER A 128 -9.09 2.49 29.69
N HIS A 129 -8.50 2.34 28.50
CA HIS A 129 -7.24 2.99 28.15
C HIS A 129 -7.36 4.51 27.97
N MET A 130 -8.58 5.04 27.96
CA MET A 130 -8.89 6.47 27.88
C MET A 130 -8.97 7.14 29.26
N SER A 131 -8.62 6.45 30.35
CA SER A 131 -8.71 6.95 31.72
C SER A 131 -7.85 8.20 31.97
N PHE A 132 -8.34 9.10 32.83
CA PHE A 132 -7.58 10.22 33.40
C PHE A 132 -7.06 9.90 34.80
N GLN A 133 -6.22 10.80 35.34
CA GLN A 133 -5.77 10.69 36.72
C GLN A 133 -6.98 10.77 37.68
N GLY A 134 -7.03 9.85 38.65
CA GLY A 134 -8.14 9.75 39.61
C GLY A 134 -9.31 8.89 39.16
N GLU A 135 -9.30 8.35 37.94
CA GLU A 135 -10.35 7.46 37.42
C GLU A 135 -10.03 5.97 37.62
N GLU A 136 -9.50 5.60 38.80
CA GLU A 136 -9.07 4.22 39.10
C GLU A 136 -10.18 3.19 38.97
N ALA A 137 -11.43 3.60 39.17
CA ALA A 137 -12.58 2.72 38.98
C ALA A 137 -12.69 2.22 37.53
N LEU A 138 -12.44 3.07 36.53
CA LEU A 138 -12.47 2.65 35.12
C LEU A 138 -11.31 1.71 34.79
N VAL A 139 -10.14 1.98 35.37
CA VAL A 139 -8.95 1.12 35.23
C VAL A 139 -9.22 -0.28 35.81
N GLU A 140 -9.87 -0.36 36.96
CA GLU A 140 -10.26 -1.64 37.58
C GLU A 140 -11.27 -2.41 36.71
N GLU A 141 -12.30 -1.75 36.20
CA GLU A 141 -13.28 -2.39 35.29
C GLU A 141 -12.61 -2.86 33.98
N GLY A 142 -11.67 -2.09 33.45
CA GLY A 142 -10.83 -2.50 32.32
C GLY A 142 -10.02 -3.76 32.61
N ARG A 143 -9.39 -3.85 33.79
CA ARG A 143 -8.63 -5.03 34.22
C ARG A 143 -9.54 -6.25 34.39
N ARG A 144 -10.71 -6.07 35.00
CA ARG A 144 -11.74 -7.12 35.11
C ARG A 144 -12.16 -7.60 33.73
N SER A 145 -12.39 -6.69 32.79
CA SER A 145 -12.74 -7.04 31.41
C SER A 145 -11.65 -7.88 30.74
N HIS A 146 -10.39 -7.45 30.86
CA HIS A 146 -9.24 -8.21 30.35
C HIS A 146 -9.17 -9.64 30.92
N GLN A 147 -9.39 -9.81 32.23
CA GLN A 147 -9.39 -11.13 32.88
C GLN A 147 -10.51 -12.03 32.36
N LEU A 148 -11.72 -11.49 32.22
CA LEU A 148 -12.88 -12.23 31.70
C LEU A 148 -12.67 -12.63 30.23
N LEU A 149 -12.16 -11.71 29.39
CA LEU A 149 -11.85 -11.99 27.98
C LEU A 149 -10.77 -13.06 27.84
N THR A 150 -9.72 -13.00 28.67
CA THR A 150 -8.64 -14.00 28.68
C THR A 150 -9.16 -15.38 29.10
N ALA A 151 -10.00 -15.44 30.14
CA ALA A 151 -10.64 -16.68 30.57
C ALA A 151 -11.60 -17.24 29.51
N TRP A 152 -12.36 -16.36 28.85
CA TRP A 152 -13.27 -16.76 27.77
C TRP A 152 -12.49 -17.34 26.57
N MET A 153 -11.41 -16.67 26.14
CA MET A 153 -10.57 -17.11 25.02
C MET A 153 -9.98 -18.50 25.26
N HIS A 154 -9.44 -18.78 26.44
CA HIS A 154 -8.90 -20.11 26.78
C HIS A 154 -9.95 -21.23 26.73
N ASN A 155 -11.22 -20.91 26.98
CA ASN A 155 -12.32 -21.88 26.95
C ASN A 155 -13.01 -21.99 25.58
N ASN A 156 -12.70 -21.11 24.62
CA ASN A 156 -13.41 -20.99 23.33
C ASN A 156 -12.42 -20.84 22.15
N LEU A 157 -11.34 -21.63 22.14
CA LEU A 157 -10.29 -21.56 21.10
C LEU A 157 -10.81 -21.78 19.67
N ASP A 158 -11.91 -22.53 19.51
CA ASP A 158 -12.53 -22.80 18.19
C ASP A 158 -13.49 -21.68 17.73
N ASP A 159 -13.78 -20.67 18.55
CA ASP A 159 -14.63 -19.54 18.15
C ASP A 159 -13.85 -18.61 17.23
N HIS A 160 -14.39 -18.32 16.04
CA HIS A 160 -13.83 -17.37 15.08
C HIS A 160 -13.46 -15.99 15.68
N ARG A 161 -14.12 -15.57 16.76
CA ARG A 161 -13.87 -14.29 17.46
C ARG A 161 -12.66 -14.35 18.39
N ALA A 162 -12.18 -15.53 18.78
CA ALA A 162 -11.08 -15.69 19.73
C ALA A 162 -9.81 -14.97 19.25
N SER A 163 -9.49 -15.08 17.95
CA SER A 163 -8.35 -14.38 17.37
C SER A 163 -8.50 -12.86 17.39
N ALA A 164 -9.71 -12.34 17.15
CA ALA A 164 -9.98 -10.90 17.19
C ALA A 164 -9.90 -10.35 18.63
N VAL A 165 -10.41 -11.11 19.60
CA VAL A 165 -10.30 -10.78 21.03
C VAL A 165 -8.84 -10.79 21.46
N ALA A 166 -8.07 -11.83 21.11
CA ALA A 166 -6.63 -11.90 21.40
C ALA A 166 -5.90 -10.66 20.87
N TYR A 167 -6.16 -10.32 19.61
CA TYR A 167 -5.58 -9.17 18.95
C TYR A 167 -5.92 -7.84 19.65
N SER A 168 -7.19 -7.63 20.04
CA SER A 168 -7.59 -6.43 20.78
C SER A 168 -6.94 -6.33 22.18
N LEU A 169 -6.73 -7.46 22.87
CA LEU A 169 -6.06 -7.48 24.16
C LEU A 169 -4.56 -7.19 24.06
N GLU A 170 -3.92 -7.67 22.98
CA GLU A 170 -2.50 -7.44 22.70
C GLU A 170 -2.23 -6.03 22.17
N HIS A 171 -3.15 -5.50 21.36
CA HIS A 171 -3.03 -4.22 20.68
C HIS A 171 -4.25 -3.32 20.92
N PRO A 172 -4.40 -2.75 22.13
CA PRO A 172 -5.48 -1.80 22.40
C PRO A 172 -5.39 -0.64 21.42
N TYR A 173 -6.51 -0.26 20.81
CA TYR A 173 -6.55 0.73 19.74
C TYR A 173 -5.95 2.07 20.20
N HIS A 174 -6.28 2.52 21.41
CA HIS A 174 -5.79 3.80 21.92
C HIS A 174 -4.28 3.84 22.15
N LYS A 175 -3.63 2.68 22.33
CA LYS A 175 -2.17 2.56 22.53
C LYS A 175 -1.43 2.04 21.30
N SER A 176 -2.15 1.83 20.19
CA SER A 176 -1.61 1.25 18.96
C SER A 176 -1.68 2.23 17.80
N LEU A 177 -0.76 2.09 16.84
CA LEU A 177 -0.72 2.94 15.66
C LEU A 177 -1.68 2.41 14.58
N THR A 178 -2.69 3.21 14.24
CA THR A 178 -3.73 2.87 13.27
C THR A 178 -3.17 2.29 11.97
N ARG A 179 -2.08 2.88 11.43
CA ARG A 179 -1.49 2.42 10.15
C ARG A 179 -1.01 0.97 10.18
N PHE A 180 -0.50 0.50 11.31
CA PHE A 180 -0.06 -0.88 11.47
C PHE A 180 -1.24 -1.83 11.74
N MET A 181 -2.29 -1.34 12.41
CA MET A 181 -3.45 -2.15 12.80
C MET A 181 -4.51 -2.27 11.70
N ALA A 182 -4.58 -1.30 10.78
CA ALA A 182 -5.64 -1.16 9.79
C ALA A 182 -5.84 -2.42 8.94
N LYS A 183 -4.76 -3.11 8.57
CA LYS A 183 -4.85 -4.33 7.76
C LYS A 183 -5.55 -5.47 8.50
N ASN A 184 -5.16 -5.73 9.75
CA ASN A 184 -5.79 -6.78 10.55
C ASN A 184 -7.26 -6.45 10.84
N PHE A 185 -7.55 -5.19 11.15
CA PHE A 185 -8.92 -4.72 11.29
C PHE A 185 -9.73 -4.95 10.00
N LEU A 186 -9.19 -4.60 8.83
CA LEU A 186 -9.86 -4.77 7.54
C LEU A 186 -10.21 -6.24 7.25
N LEU A 187 -9.35 -7.18 7.66
CA LEU A 187 -9.56 -8.63 7.49
C LEU A 187 -10.63 -9.18 8.44
N SER A 188 -10.69 -8.69 9.68
CA SER A 188 -11.63 -9.16 10.70
C SER A 188 -12.97 -8.40 10.72
N PHE A 189 -13.03 -7.20 10.15
CA PHE A 189 -14.23 -6.37 10.21
C PHE A 189 -15.34 -6.99 9.36
N GLU A 190 -16.52 -7.20 9.92
CA GLU A 190 -17.66 -7.81 9.25
C GLU A 190 -18.91 -6.94 9.38
N GLY A 191 -19.77 -6.96 8.37
CA GLY A 191 -21.03 -6.24 8.37
C GLY A 191 -21.84 -6.54 7.10
N LYS A 192 -23.16 -6.41 7.20
CA LYS A 192 -24.09 -6.70 6.09
C LYS A 192 -24.52 -5.44 5.32
N GLU A 193 -24.27 -4.27 5.90
CA GLU A 193 -24.64 -2.99 5.32
C GLU A 193 -23.75 -2.63 4.11
N ASN A 194 -24.32 -1.95 3.12
CA ASN A 194 -23.60 -1.60 1.90
C ASN A 194 -22.35 -0.74 2.17
N TRP A 195 -22.46 0.21 3.10
CA TRP A 195 -21.35 1.10 3.47
C TRP A 195 -20.13 0.34 4.01
N VAL A 196 -20.32 -0.85 4.59
CA VAL A 196 -19.22 -1.69 5.08
C VAL A 196 -18.37 -2.20 3.91
N ASN A 197 -19.01 -2.63 2.82
CA ASN A 197 -18.29 -3.09 1.63
C ASN A 197 -17.56 -1.93 0.94
N ASP A 198 -18.20 -0.77 0.85
CA ASP A 198 -17.59 0.44 0.27
C ASP A 198 -16.39 0.91 1.10
N LEU A 199 -16.51 0.91 2.44
CA LEU A 199 -15.41 1.24 3.35
C LEU A 199 -14.26 0.23 3.23
N LYS A 200 -14.57 -1.07 3.12
CA LYS A 200 -13.54 -2.09 2.92
C LYS A 200 -12.78 -1.90 1.61
N GLU A 201 -13.50 -1.59 0.55
CA GLU A 201 -12.90 -1.31 -0.76
C GLU A 201 -12.03 -0.05 -0.70
N LEU A 202 -12.53 1.03 -0.10
CA LEU A 202 -11.78 2.26 0.12
C LEU A 202 -10.50 1.99 0.93
N GLY A 203 -10.58 1.25 2.02
CA GLY A 203 -9.44 0.89 2.86
C GLY A 203 -8.37 0.09 2.10
N LYS A 204 -8.76 -0.81 1.20
CA LYS A 204 -7.82 -1.55 0.33
C LYS A 204 -7.13 -0.62 -0.67
N LEU A 205 -7.89 0.29 -1.29
CA LEU A 205 -7.33 1.27 -2.24
C LEU A 205 -6.36 2.23 -1.53
N GLU A 206 -6.74 2.72 -0.34
CA GLU A 206 -5.91 3.61 0.48
C GLU A 206 -4.60 2.94 0.87
N PHE A 207 -4.65 1.70 1.37
CA PHE A 207 -3.46 0.96 1.77
C PHE A 207 -2.42 0.87 0.64
N ASN A 208 -2.87 0.60 -0.58
CA ASN A 208 -1.99 0.52 -1.76
C ASN A 208 -1.41 1.90 -2.14
N MET A 209 -2.21 2.96 -2.07
CA MET A 209 -1.76 4.32 -2.35
C MET A 209 -0.70 4.77 -1.33
N VAL A 210 -0.96 4.53 -0.04
CA VAL A 210 -0.05 4.86 1.06
C VAL A 210 1.23 4.05 0.98
N GLU A 211 1.18 2.76 0.64
CA GLU A 211 2.40 1.97 0.39
C GLU A 211 3.29 2.63 -0.68
N SER A 212 2.71 2.99 -1.83
CA SER A 212 3.45 3.64 -2.91
C SER A 212 4.05 4.97 -2.47
N LEU A 213 3.32 5.75 -1.68
CA LEU A 213 3.79 7.02 -1.13
C LEU A 213 4.98 6.81 -0.19
N ILE A 214 4.88 5.86 0.75
CA ILE A 214 5.95 5.53 1.69
C ILE A 214 7.22 5.06 0.96
N ARG A 215 7.09 4.26 -0.10
CA ARG A 215 8.25 3.85 -0.91
C ARG A 215 8.95 5.04 -1.56
N ASN A 216 8.20 6.02 -2.06
CA ASN A 216 8.77 7.24 -2.62
C ASN A 216 9.49 8.06 -1.53
N GLU A 217 8.86 8.24 -0.37
CA GLU A 217 9.47 8.93 0.77
C GLU A 217 10.77 8.24 1.23
N ILE A 218 10.79 6.91 1.30
CA ILE A 218 12.01 6.13 1.59
C ILE A 218 13.12 6.42 0.58
N GLN A 219 12.81 6.54 -0.71
CA GLN A 219 13.78 6.90 -1.74
C GLN A 219 14.30 8.33 -1.56
N GLN A 220 13.42 9.27 -1.22
CA GLN A 220 13.80 10.66 -0.95
C GLN A 220 14.73 10.76 0.26
N VAL A 221 14.37 10.11 1.37
CA VAL A 221 15.19 10.06 2.60
C VAL A 221 16.53 9.38 2.33
N SER A 222 16.54 8.26 1.61
CA SER A 222 17.78 7.55 1.28
C SER A 222 18.71 8.38 0.40
N LYS A 223 18.14 9.11 -0.57
CA LYS A 223 18.90 10.02 -1.44
C LYS A 223 19.48 11.18 -0.62
N TRP A 224 18.65 11.86 0.17
CA TRP A 224 19.08 12.96 1.02
C TRP A 224 20.19 12.54 1.97
N TRP A 225 20.02 11.40 2.66
CA TRP A 225 21.02 10.89 3.60
C TRP A 225 22.37 10.60 2.94
N LYS A 226 22.33 10.00 1.74
CA LYS A 226 23.55 9.76 0.95
C LYS A 226 24.22 11.05 0.49
N GLU A 227 23.45 12.06 0.07
CA GLU A 227 23.97 13.36 -0.35
C GLU A 227 24.57 14.16 0.83
N LEU A 228 24.01 13.96 2.03
CA LEU A 228 24.51 14.58 3.26
C LEU A 228 25.93 14.06 3.64
N GLY A 229 26.24 12.80 3.32
CA GLY A 229 27.60 12.25 3.41
C GLY A 229 28.17 12.06 4.82
N LEU A 230 27.35 12.21 5.88
CA LEU A 230 27.84 12.18 7.26
C LEU A 230 28.48 10.85 7.66
N THR A 231 28.04 9.73 7.10
CA THR A 231 28.53 8.39 7.47
C THR A 231 29.94 8.08 6.95
N GLU A 232 30.39 8.79 5.91
CA GLU A 232 31.76 8.70 5.43
C GLU A 232 32.75 9.36 6.40
N GLU A 233 32.30 10.43 7.07
CA GLU A 233 33.07 11.26 8.00
C GLU A 233 32.93 10.80 9.47
N LEU A 234 31.74 10.37 9.88
CA LEU A 234 31.37 10.00 11.25
C LEU A 234 31.17 8.48 11.37
N LYS A 235 32.23 7.69 11.22
CA LYS A 235 32.13 6.21 11.20
C LYS A 235 31.66 5.55 12.51
N PHE A 236 31.60 6.32 13.59
CA PHE A 236 31.19 5.83 14.91
C PHE A 236 29.69 5.99 15.18
N VAL A 237 28.96 6.79 14.39
CA VAL A 237 27.52 7.01 14.59
C VAL A 237 26.70 5.91 13.91
N ARG A 238 25.51 5.64 14.47
CA ARG A 238 24.53 4.71 13.91
C ARG A 238 24.10 5.21 12.51
N ASP A 239 24.12 4.31 11.51
CA ASP A 239 23.65 4.59 10.14
C ASP A 239 22.31 3.90 9.88
N GLN A 240 21.21 4.53 10.32
CA GLN A 240 19.88 3.92 10.29
C GLN A 240 18.77 4.88 9.78
N PRO A 241 18.95 5.56 8.62
CA PRO A 241 18.01 6.57 8.11
C PRO A 241 16.58 6.07 7.95
N ILE A 242 16.41 4.79 7.62
CA ILE A 242 15.10 4.16 7.48
C ILE A 242 14.42 3.93 8.83
N LYS A 243 15.19 3.52 9.85
CA LYS A 243 14.67 3.39 11.23
C LYS A 243 14.25 4.76 11.76
N TRP A 244 15.00 5.81 11.44
CA TRP A 244 14.64 7.17 11.85
C TRP A 244 13.39 7.66 11.11
N TYR A 245 13.25 7.36 9.82
CA TYR A 245 12.05 7.65 9.03
C TYR A 245 10.78 6.90 9.50
N THR A 246 10.91 5.73 10.15
CA THR A 246 9.71 5.02 10.65
C THR A 246 8.92 5.80 11.70
N TRP A 247 9.58 6.69 12.46
CA TRP A 247 8.91 7.60 13.40
C TRP A 247 7.89 8.51 12.71
N PRO A 248 8.30 9.46 11.82
CA PRO A 248 7.37 10.36 11.19
C PRO A 248 6.40 9.61 10.27
N MET A 249 6.83 8.52 9.64
CA MET A 249 5.95 7.64 8.89
C MET A 249 4.78 7.21 9.76
N ALA A 250 5.03 6.51 10.88
CA ALA A 250 3.94 6.01 11.72
C ALA A 250 3.14 7.14 12.38
N CYS A 251 3.81 8.22 12.81
CA CYS A 251 3.19 9.25 13.64
C CYS A 251 2.32 10.25 12.84
N LEU A 252 2.70 10.55 11.60
CA LEU A 252 1.95 11.43 10.70
C LEU A 252 1.17 10.58 9.71
N ALA A 253 0.04 10.05 10.17
CA ALA A 253 -0.76 9.05 9.46
C ALA A 253 -1.49 9.59 8.21
N ASP A 254 -1.70 10.90 8.10
CA ASP A 254 -2.36 11.52 6.94
C ASP A 254 -1.43 11.48 5.71
N PRO A 255 -1.85 10.88 4.57
CA PRO A 255 -1.05 10.81 3.36
C PRO A 255 -0.58 12.20 2.85
N ASN A 256 -1.36 13.26 3.07
CA ASN A 256 -1.05 14.61 2.62
C ASN A 256 0.16 15.24 3.33
N LEU A 257 0.63 14.63 4.43
CA LEU A 257 1.78 15.11 5.21
C LEU A 257 3.13 14.53 4.76
N SER A 258 3.27 14.22 3.47
CA SER A 258 4.47 13.57 2.92
C SER A 258 5.73 14.41 3.09
N GLU A 259 5.64 15.71 2.79
CA GLU A 259 6.74 16.66 2.95
C GLU A 259 7.16 16.78 4.42
N GLU A 260 6.19 16.91 5.33
CA GLU A 260 6.42 16.98 6.77
C GLU A 260 7.10 15.73 7.30
N ARG A 261 6.76 14.54 6.79
CA ARG A 261 7.42 13.28 7.17
C ARG A 261 8.89 13.27 6.78
N VAL A 262 9.21 13.67 5.56
CA VAL A 262 10.58 13.72 5.06
C VAL A 262 11.40 14.76 5.81
N GLU A 263 10.85 15.96 6.04
CA GLU A 263 11.53 17.02 6.79
C GLU A 263 11.76 16.65 8.27
N LEU A 264 10.75 16.08 8.94
CA LEU A 264 10.88 15.68 10.34
C LEU A 264 11.92 14.56 10.53
N THR A 265 12.08 13.68 9.53
CA THR A 265 13.12 12.65 9.53
C THR A 265 14.52 13.25 9.67
N LYS A 266 14.79 14.40 9.04
CA LYS A 266 16.10 15.06 9.11
C LYS A 266 16.45 15.45 10.54
N SER A 267 15.47 16.00 11.26
CA SER A 267 15.62 16.41 12.66
C SER A 267 15.83 15.21 13.58
N ILE A 268 15.07 14.13 13.39
CA ILE A 268 15.22 12.88 14.15
C ILE A 268 16.60 12.26 13.92
N SER A 269 17.07 12.26 12.67
CA SER A 269 18.41 11.75 12.32
C SER A 269 19.50 12.50 13.09
N LEU A 270 19.40 13.83 13.18
CA LEU A 270 20.35 14.65 13.94
C LEU A 270 20.31 14.39 15.45
N VAL A 271 19.14 14.10 16.03
CA VAL A 271 19.03 13.71 17.44
C VAL A 271 19.89 12.47 17.70
N TYR A 272 19.73 11.39 16.91
CA TYR A 272 20.52 10.16 17.07
C TYR A 272 22.02 10.37 16.86
N ILE A 273 22.42 11.20 15.89
CA ILE A 273 23.85 11.48 15.62
C ILE A 273 24.49 12.23 16.80
N ILE A 274 23.76 13.22 17.34
CA ILE A 274 24.25 14.01 18.47
C ILE A 274 24.31 13.13 19.73
N ASP A 275 23.29 12.30 19.96
CA ASP A 275 23.26 11.29 21.03
C ASP A 275 24.53 10.40 21.00
N ASP A 276 24.87 9.83 19.83
CA ASP A 276 26.10 9.03 19.67
C ASP A 276 27.40 9.80 19.96
N ILE A 277 27.42 11.11 19.67
CA ILE A 277 28.56 11.97 19.99
C ILE A 277 28.69 12.13 21.52
N PHE A 278 27.58 12.31 22.24
CA PHE A 278 27.60 12.52 23.69
C PHE A 278 27.87 11.24 24.47
N ASP A 279 27.33 10.11 24.03
CA ASP A 279 27.38 8.86 24.80
C ASP A 279 28.60 8.00 24.50
N VAL A 280 29.05 7.97 23.25
CA VAL A 280 30.03 6.98 22.78
C VAL A 280 31.39 7.59 22.46
N HIS A 281 31.43 8.78 21.85
CA HIS A 281 32.66 9.27 21.22
C HIS A 281 33.31 10.49 21.88
N GLY A 282 32.52 11.51 22.21
CA GLY A 282 33.03 12.81 22.64
C GLY A 282 33.64 12.78 24.03
N THR A 283 34.77 13.47 24.20
CA THR A 283 35.32 13.72 25.54
C THR A 283 34.57 14.85 26.24
N LEU A 284 34.52 14.87 27.57
CA LEU A 284 33.78 15.90 28.31
C LEU A 284 34.18 17.34 27.92
N ASP A 285 35.46 17.60 27.70
CA ASP A 285 35.94 18.92 27.26
C ASP A 285 35.41 19.28 25.85
N GLU A 286 35.41 18.33 24.92
CA GLU A 286 34.85 18.52 23.57
C GLU A 286 33.34 18.73 23.62
N LEU A 287 32.61 17.98 24.46
CA LEU A 287 31.17 18.12 24.64
C LEU A 287 30.80 19.50 25.21
N ILE A 288 31.58 20.02 26.16
CA ILE A 288 31.40 21.39 26.67
C ILE A 288 31.52 22.42 25.54
N LEU A 289 32.53 22.26 24.68
CA LEU A 289 32.73 23.15 23.54
C LEU A 289 31.59 23.03 22.53
N PHE A 290 31.13 21.81 22.23
CA PHE A 290 30.03 21.56 21.30
C PHE A 290 28.73 22.17 21.79
N THR A 291 28.35 21.94 23.06
CA THR A 291 27.16 22.55 23.67
C THR A 291 27.25 24.08 23.61
N ALA A 292 28.41 24.66 23.91
CA ALA A 292 28.60 26.11 23.83
C ALA A 292 28.50 26.66 22.40
N ALA A 293 28.90 25.89 21.39
CA ALA A 293 28.75 26.24 19.98
C ALA A 293 27.27 26.21 19.56
N VAL A 294 26.51 25.18 19.96
CA VAL A 294 25.06 25.10 19.73
C VAL A 294 24.30 26.24 20.41
N GLU A 295 24.68 26.61 21.64
CA GLU A 295 24.07 27.75 22.31
C GLU A 295 24.32 29.09 21.61
N ARG A 296 25.54 29.29 21.09
CA ARG A 296 25.90 30.52 20.36
C ARG A 296 25.31 30.55 18.95
N TRP A 297 25.12 29.38 18.34
CA TRP A 297 24.64 29.20 16.98
C TRP A 297 25.45 29.97 15.92
N ASP A 298 26.77 30.03 16.10
CA ASP A 298 27.70 30.75 15.24
C ASP A 298 28.69 29.78 14.59
N ILE A 299 28.60 29.67 13.26
CA ILE A 299 29.41 28.74 12.46
C ILE A 299 30.87 29.16 12.36
N ASP A 300 31.14 30.47 12.41
CA ASP A 300 32.48 31.03 12.29
C ASP A 300 33.26 30.90 13.61
N ALA A 301 32.53 30.73 14.74
CA ALA A 301 33.09 30.51 16.06
C ALA A 301 33.39 29.02 16.39
N THR A 302 33.33 28.11 15.41
CA THR A 302 33.56 26.67 15.61
C THR A 302 35.03 26.26 15.59
N GLY A 303 35.97 27.20 15.47
CA GLY A 303 37.41 26.93 15.29
C GLY A 303 38.03 25.97 16.32
N GLU A 304 37.55 26.03 17.57
CA GLU A 304 38.01 25.21 18.71
C GLU A 304 37.46 23.78 18.71
N LEU A 305 36.41 23.49 17.92
CA LEU A 305 35.82 22.15 17.85
C LEU A 305 36.72 21.17 17.05
N PRO A 306 36.72 19.88 17.44
CA PRO A 306 37.24 18.81 16.59
C PRO A 306 36.54 18.78 15.23
N ASN A 307 37.21 18.26 14.20
CA ASN A 307 36.67 18.24 12.84
C ASN A 307 35.34 17.48 12.74
N TYR A 308 35.17 16.35 13.44
CA TYR A 308 33.93 15.57 13.41
C TYR A 308 32.74 16.37 13.98
N MET A 309 32.96 17.12 15.06
CA MET A 309 31.97 18.03 15.65
C MET A 309 31.66 19.23 14.76
N LYS A 310 32.65 19.77 14.04
CA LYS A 310 32.42 20.84 13.04
C LYS A 310 31.50 20.36 11.92
N ILE A 311 31.72 19.14 11.42
CA ILE A 311 30.90 18.52 10.37
C ILE A 311 29.47 18.32 10.88
N CYS A 312 29.31 17.74 12.08
CA CYS A 312 27.99 17.57 12.69
C CYS A 312 27.28 18.90 12.94
N PHE A 313 27.97 19.89 13.51
CA PHE A 313 27.42 21.22 13.76
C PHE A 313 27.00 21.93 12.47
N LYS A 314 27.79 21.80 11.40
CA LYS A 314 27.46 22.34 10.08
C LYS A 314 26.17 21.73 9.54
N ALA A 315 26.03 20.41 9.61
CA ALA A 315 24.82 19.72 9.19
C ALA A 315 23.59 20.15 10.02
N LEU A 316 23.74 20.21 11.35
CA LEU A 316 22.71 20.71 12.27
C LEU A 316 22.27 22.13 11.91
N TYR A 317 23.23 23.02 11.68
CA TYR A 317 22.98 24.42 11.31
C TYR A 317 22.23 24.51 9.97
N ASP A 318 22.71 23.82 8.94
CA ASP A 318 22.14 23.91 7.60
C ASP A 318 20.71 23.33 7.55
N ILE A 319 20.51 22.14 8.11
CA ILE A 319 19.19 21.48 8.15
C ILE A 319 18.19 22.31 8.94
N THR A 320 18.56 22.84 10.11
CA THR A 320 17.64 23.64 10.94
C THR A 320 17.25 24.94 10.24
N ASN A 321 18.20 25.60 9.55
CA ASN A 321 17.90 26.81 8.77
C ASN A 321 17.04 26.50 7.54
N GLU A 322 17.27 25.37 6.87
CA GLU A 322 16.44 24.89 5.76
C GLU A 322 15.01 24.64 6.22
N THR A 323 14.82 23.88 7.32
CA THR A 323 13.50 23.65 7.91
C THR A 323 12.81 24.96 8.29
N SER A 324 13.55 25.90 8.90
CA SER A 324 13.01 27.21 9.25
C SER A 324 12.58 28.01 8.01
N HIS A 325 13.34 27.93 6.92
CA HIS A 325 13.00 28.57 5.65
C HIS A 325 11.73 27.94 5.03
N THR A 326 11.64 26.60 5.04
CA THR A 326 10.47 25.85 4.56
C THR A 326 9.21 26.22 5.32
N VAL A 327 9.27 26.23 6.67
CA VAL A 327 8.15 26.66 7.53
C VAL A 327 7.77 28.11 7.25
N HIS A 328 8.74 29.02 7.15
CA HIS A 328 8.45 30.43 6.88
C HIS A 328 7.79 30.64 5.52
N LYS A 329 8.25 29.92 4.50
CA LYS A 329 7.67 29.96 3.16
C LYS A 329 6.25 29.39 3.13
N LYS A 330 6.00 28.29 3.83
CA LYS A 330 4.71 27.56 3.82
C LYS A 330 3.65 28.23 4.70
N HIS A 331 4.04 28.65 5.90
CA HIS A 331 3.12 29.09 6.96
C HIS A 331 3.28 30.57 7.37
N GLY A 332 4.28 31.28 6.83
CA GLY A 332 4.54 32.69 7.13
C GLY A 332 5.20 32.96 8.49
N TRP A 333 5.42 31.93 9.32
CA TRP A 333 6.08 32.05 10.62
C TRP A 333 7.55 31.65 10.54
N ASN A 334 8.46 32.42 11.13
CA ASN A 334 9.88 32.06 11.20
C ASN A 334 10.18 31.38 12.55
N PRO A 335 10.36 30.04 12.60
CA PRO A 335 10.55 29.31 13.86
C PRO A 335 11.99 29.28 14.37
N ILE A 336 12.95 29.90 13.68
CA ILE A 336 14.38 29.66 13.90
C ILE A 336 14.82 29.77 15.37
N GLU A 337 14.31 30.76 16.11
CA GLU A 337 14.70 30.96 17.51
C GLU A 337 14.22 29.82 18.42
N SER A 338 13.00 29.32 18.20
CA SER A 338 12.47 28.16 18.92
C SER A 338 13.23 26.87 18.57
N LEU A 339 13.59 26.68 17.29
CA LEU A 339 14.37 25.51 16.86
C LEU A 339 15.79 25.53 17.46
N LYS A 340 16.47 26.67 17.44
CA LYS A 340 17.79 26.84 18.10
C LYS A 340 17.72 26.54 19.59
N LYS A 341 16.70 27.09 20.26
CA LYS A 341 16.49 26.92 21.70
C LYS A 341 16.29 25.45 22.05
N SER A 342 15.51 24.71 21.26
CA SER A 342 15.26 23.29 21.53
C SER A 342 16.54 22.45 21.38
N TRP A 343 17.34 22.67 20.34
CA TRP A 343 18.65 22.02 20.17
C TRP A 343 19.64 22.34 21.29
N ALA A 344 19.73 23.61 21.69
CA ALA A 344 20.59 24.02 22.79
C ALA A 344 20.16 23.40 24.13
N THR A 345 18.85 23.24 24.34
CA THR A 345 18.28 22.61 25.54
C THR A 345 18.58 21.12 25.58
N LEU A 346 18.49 20.43 24.44
CA LEU A 346 18.88 19.02 24.30
C LEU A 346 20.38 18.81 24.59
N CYS A 347 21.27 19.59 23.97
CA CYS A 347 22.71 19.46 24.19
C CYS A 347 23.13 19.77 25.64
N LYS A 348 22.38 20.61 26.37
CA LYS A 348 22.58 20.83 27.81
C LYS A 348 22.19 19.61 28.64
N ALA A 349 21.10 18.96 28.28
CA ALA A 349 20.63 17.77 28.97
C ALA A 349 21.60 16.60 28.77
N PHE A 350 22.05 16.36 27.54
CA PHE A 350 23.10 15.36 27.27
C PHE A 350 24.40 15.69 27.99
N LEU A 351 24.81 16.96 28.02
CA LEU A 351 26.02 17.35 28.76
C LEU A 351 25.89 17.09 30.27
N LEU A 352 24.70 17.23 30.85
CA LEU A 352 24.47 16.92 32.26
C LEU A 352 24.62 15.43 32.55
N GLU A 353 24.08 14.57 31.68
CA GLU A 353 24.24 13.11 31.75
C GLU A 353 25.72 12.70 31.61
N ALA A 354 26.41 13.25 30.61
CA ALA A 354 27.85 13.02 30.44
C ALA A 354 28.67 13.44 31.68
N ARG A 355 28.27 14.53 32.35
CA ARG A 355 28.90 14.95 33.62
C ARG A 355 28.64 13.95 34.74
N TRP A 356 27.38 13.54 34.95
CA TRP A 356 27.03 12.51 35.94
C TRP A 356 27.87 11.25 35.73
N PHE A 357 27.94 10.78 34.49
CA PHE A 357 28.74 9.63 34.12
C PHE A 357 30.24 9.83 34.42
N SER A 358 30.84 10.94 33.97
CA SER A 358 32.28 11.20 34.14
C SER A 358 32.75 11.25 35.59
N CYS A 359 31.88 11.65 36.52
CA CYS A 359 32.18 11.73 37.96
C CYS A 359 31.64 10.55 38.78
N GLY A 360 31.00 9.56 38.13
CA GLY A 360 30.37 8.42 38.79
C GLY A 360 29.20 8.82 39.71
N HIS A 361 28.57 9.97 39.45
CA HIS A 361 27.41 10.43 40.20
C HIS A 361 26.16 9.72 39.69
N LEU A 362 25.45 9.05 40.59
CA LEU A 362 24.14 8.48 40.31
C LEU A 362 23.07 9.43 40.87
N PRO A 363 22.32 10.15 40.03
CA PRO A 363 21.28 11.05 40.49
C PRO A 363 20.12 10.29 41.14
N ASN A 364 19.31 11.05 41.87
CA ASN A 364 18.04 10.56 42.40
C ASN A 364 17.01 10.43 41.24
N THR A 365 15.93 9.65 41.39
CA THR A 365 14.98 9.33 40.32
C THR A 365 14.25 10.56 39.79
N GLU A 366 13.94 11.53 40.65
CA GLU A 366 13.30 12.79 40.25
C GLU A 366 14.27 13.68 39.46
N GLU A 367 15.51 13.82 39.94
CA GLU A 367 16.57 14.57 39.26
C GLU A 367 16.92 13.96 37.90
N TYR A 368 17.05 12.63 37.85
CA TYR A 368 17.28 11.90 36.61
C TYR A 368 16.15 12.15 35.62
N LEU A 369 14.89 11.96 36.02
CA LEU A 369 13.76 12.07 35.11
C LEU A 369 13.53 13.50 34.61
N ASN A 370 13.78 14.51 35.45
CA ASN A 370 13.70 15.92 35.08
C ASN A 370 14.69 16.30 33.97
N ASN A 371 15.85 15.63 33.89
CA ASN A 371 16.75 15.76 32.75
C ASN A 371 16.37 14.78 31.62
N GLY A 372 16.01 13.56 31.98
CA GLY A 372 15.75 12.41 31.12
C GLY A 372 14.66 12.66 30.08
N PHE A 373 13.60 13.38 30.44
CA PHE A 373 12.57 13.73 29.45
C PHE A 373 13.11 14.74 28.41
N ILE A 374 14.05 15.62 28.78
CA ILE A 374 14.68 16.55 27.85
C ILE A 374 15.67 15.81 26.95
N SER A 375 16.55 14.98 27.54
CA SER A 375 17.55 14.19 26.81
C SER A 375 16.93 13.12 25.91
N SER A 376 15.66 12.74 26.12
CA SER A 376 14.93 11.82 25.23
C SER A 376 14.83 12.28 23.76
N GLY A 377 15.11 13.56 23.48
CA GLY A 377 15.00 14.15 22.14
C GLY A 377 13.56 14.45 21.69
N VAL A 378 12.54 13.88 22.35
CA VAL A 378 11.12 14.12 22.03
C VAL A 378 10.75 15.59 22.01
N PRO A 379 11.20 16.45 22.96
CA PRO A 379 10.90 17.87 22.89
C PRO A 379 11.36 18.53 21.59
N VAL A 380 12.56 18.20 21.10
CA VAL A 380 13.07 18.72 19.82
C VAL A 380 12.20 18.26 18.66
N VAL A 381 11.86 16.97 18.62
CA VAL A 381 11.02 16.37 17.57
C VAL A 381 9.63 17.00 17.53
N LEU A 382 8.99 17.18 18.70
CA LEU A 382 7.67 17.81 18.78
C LEU A 382 7.73 19.31 18.45
N THR A 383 8.77 20.04 18.86
CA THR A 383 8.96 21.43 18.42
C THR A 383 9.05 21.54 16.90
N HIS A 384 9.85 20.69 16.25
CA HIS A 384 9.94 20.67 14.78
C HIS A 384 8.61 20.27 14.14
N GLY A 385 7.96 19.21 14.66
CA GLY A 385 6.65 18.75 14.19
C GLY A 385 5.55 19.81 14.29
N PHE A 386 5.49 20.58 15.39
CA PHE A 386 4.54 21.68 15.56
C PHE A 386 4.66 22.71 14.43
N PHE A 387 5.88 23.17 14.15
CA PHE A 387 6.12 24.19 13.13
C PHE A 387 5.93 23.65 11.70
N LEU A 388 6.32 22.39 11.44
CA LEU A 388 6.10 21.73 10.15
C LEU A 388 4.60 21.60 9.84
N LEU A 389 3.78 21.20 10.83
CA LEU A 389 2.33 21.11 10.68
C LEU A 389 1.67 22.46 10.42
N GLY A 390 2.18 23.55 11.00
CA GLY A 390 1.70 24.92 10.74
C GLY A 390 0.36 25.30 11.38
N GLN A 391 -0.37 24.34 11.94
CA GLN A 391 -1.73 24.54 12.45
C GLN A 391 -1.73 25.04 13.90
N GLY A 392 -2.36 26.20 14.15
CA GLY A 392 -2.49 26.77 15.49
C GLY A 392 -1.24 27.53 15.98
N ILE A 393 -0.38 28.00 15.07
CA ILE A 393 0.79 28.81 15.45
C ILE A 393 0.33 30.20 15.92
N THR A 394 0.56 30.48 17.20
CA THR A 394 0.31 31.78 17.84
C THR A 394 1.45 32.10 18.80
N LYS A 395 1.55 33.36 19.25
CA LYS A 395 2.55 33.73 20.27
C LYS A 395 2.37 32.96 21.57
N GLU A 396 1.14 32.64 21.94
CA GLU A 396 0.81 31.89 23.16
C GLU A 396 1.23 30.42 23.03
N THR A 397 0.84 29.75 21.95
CA THR A 397 1.23 28.35 21.71
C THR A 397 2.74 28.19 21.57
N VAL A 398 3.43 29.14 20.93
CA VAL A 398 4.90 29.15 20.86
C VAL A 398 5.54 29.39 22.24
N HIS A 399 4.98 30.27 23.07
CA HIS A 399 5.48 30.48 24.43
C HIS A 399 5.32 29.22 25.30
N ILE A 400 4.22 28.48 25.15
CA ILE A 400 4.01 27.21 25.85
C ILE A 400 5.00 26.15 25.33
N LEU A 401 5.17 26.06 24.01
CA LEU A 401 6.11 25.15 23.36
C LEU A 401 7.56 25.38 23.80
N ASP A 402 8.00 26.64 23.84
CA ASP A 402 9.37 27.02 24.20
C ASP A 402 9.68 26.82 25.69
N ASN A 403 8.66 26.65 26.53
CA ASN A 403 8.79 26.45 27.96
C ASN A 403 8.28 25.06 28.33
N LEU A 404 9.12 24.04 28.17
CA LEU A 404 8.77 22.63 28.34
C LEU A 404 8.09 22.30 29.68
N ASN A 405 8.43 23.01 30.76
CA ASN A 405 7.78 22.86 32.08
C ASN A 405 6.31 23.31 32.11
N ILE A 406 5.82 23.96 31.06
CA ILE A 406 4.42 24.42 30.92
C ILE A 406 3.59 23.42 30.12
N SER A 407 4.21 22.63 29.25
CA SER A 407 3.51 21.72 28.34
C SER A 407 3.55 20.27 28.84
N SER A 408 2.54 19.89 29.63
CA SER A 408 2.29 18.51 30.07
C SER A 408 2.15 17.53 28.90
N LEU A 409 1.65 17.99 27.74
CA LEU A 409 1.58 17.19 26.51
C LEU A 409 2.97 16.70 26.06
N ILE A 410 3.95 17.61 26.02
CA ILE A 410 5.31 17.30 25.55
C ILE A 410 6.06 16.53 26.64
N SER A 411 5.98 16.98 27.89
CA SER A 411 6.69 16.32 28.98
C SER A 411 6.20 14.89 29.21
N SER A 412 4.88 14.62 29.23
CA SER A 412 4.39 13.23 29.38
C SER A 412 4.76 12.34 28.20
N THR A 413 4.71 12.85 26.96
CA THR A 413 5.17 12.07 25.79
C THR A 413 6.66 11.72 25.90
N ALA A 414 7.48 12.69 26.33
CA ALA A 414 8.91 12.51 26.50
C ALA A 414 9.27 11.58 27.68
N THR A 415 8.55 11.69 28.80
CA THR A 415 8.68 10.81 29.96
C THR A 415 8.31 9.36 29.60
N ILE A 416 7.24 9.15 28.83
CA ILE A 416 6.88 7.81 28.33
C ILE A 416 8.04 7.23 27.51
N LEU A 417 8.64 8.01 26.60
CA LEU A 417 9.79 7.54 25.81
C LEU A 417 10.96 7.18 26.72
N ARG A 418 11.40 8.10 27.59
CA ARG A 418 12.55 7.89 28.48
C ARG A 418 12.37 6.66 29.37
N LEU A 419 11.20 6.48 29.97
CA LEU A 419 10.94 5.33 30.84
C LEU A 419 10.94 4.00 30.08
N TRP A 420 10.47 3.98 28.83
CA TRP A 420 10.48 2.78 27.98
C TRP A 420 11.87 2.44 27.46
N ASP A 421 12.63 3.47 27.06
CA ASP A 421 14.02 3.33 26.65
C ASP A 421 14.86 2.71 27.78
N ASP A 422 14.74 3.29 28.97
CA ASP A 422 15.40 2.80 30.19
C ASP A 422 14.83 1.46 30.72
N PHE A 423 13.68 1.01 30.22
CA PHE A 423 13.09 -0.29 30.57
C PHE A 423 13.84 -1.44 29.89
N GLY A 424 14.44 -1.18 28.71
CA GLY A 424 15.42 -2.06 28.07
C GLY A 424 16.70 -2.18 28.91
N SER A 425 17.63 -3.04 28.49
CA SER A 425 18.96 -3.08 29.10
C SER A 425 19.94 -2.25 28.27
N ALA A 426 20.90 -1.57 28.91
CA ALA A 426 21.97 -0.84 28.20
C ALA A 426 22.85 -1.73 27.28
N LYS A 427 22.68 -3.06 27.34
CA LYS A 427 23.28 -3.99 26.38
C LYS A 427 22.51 -3.99 25.05
N ASP A 428 21.21 -3.73 25.08
CA ASP A 428 20.30 -3.80 23.93
C ASP A 428 20.63 -2.76 22.85
N GLU A 429 21.25 -1.65 23.25
CA GLU A 429 21.67 -0.52 22.41
C GLU A 429 23.12 -0.65 21.88
N GLY A 430 23.88 -1.67 22.31
CA GLY A 430 25.31 -1.80 21.95
C GLY A 430 26.25 -0.81 22.64
N GLN A 431 25.79 -0.16 23.73
CA GLN A 431 26.50 0.89 24.46
C GLN A 431 27.36 0.37 25.64
N ASP A 432 27.70 -0.93 25.68
CA ASP A 432 28.58 -1.57 26.69
C ASP A 432 28.30 -1.19 28.18
N GLY A 433 27.07 -0.78 28.51
CA GLY A 433 26.68 -0.39 29.87
C GLY A 433 27.07 1.03 30.31
N TYR A 434 27.45 1.91 29.37
CA TYR A 434 27.91 3.28 29.63
C TYR A 434 26.79 4.33 29.78
N ASP A 435 25.51 3.93 29.68
CA ASP A 435 24.37 4.84 29.84
C ASP A 435 23.72 4.79 31.25
N GLY A 436 23.15 5.93 31.65
CA GLY A 436 22.25 6.09 32.79
C GLY A 436 20.99 5.23 32.63
N SER A 437 20.30 4.94 33.73
CA SER A 437 19.07 4.16 33.68
C SER A 437 18.22 4.49 34.88
N TYR A 438 16.97 4.87 34.64
CA TYR A 438 15.98 5.12 35.68
C TYR A 438 15.81 3.91 36.62
N ILE A 439 15.87 2.69 36.09
CA ILE A 439 15.82 1.46 36.90
C ILE A 439 16.99 1.43 37.90
N LYS A 440 18.21 1.72 37.45
CA LYS A 440 19.39 1.77 38.33
C LYS A 440 19.23 2.85 39.42
N CYS A 441 18.76 4.04 39.05
CA CYS A 441 18.48 5.11 40.01
C CYS A 441 17.44 4.67 41.05
N TYR A 442 16.35 4.04 40.61
CA TYR A 442 15.26 3.58 41.48
C TYR A 442 15.70 2.50 42.47
N VAL A 443 16.44 1.50 42.02
CA VAL A 443 16.96 0.42 42.88
C VAL A 443 17.94 0.98 43.92
N ASN A 444 18.77 1.97 43.53
CA ASN A 444 19.70 2.61 44.45
C ASN A 444 19.00 3.42 45.56
N GLU A 445 17.93 4.14 45.22
CA GLU A 445 17.13 4.87 46.20
C GLU A 445 16.33 3.95 47.13
N ASN A 446 15.81 2.85 46.58
CA ASN A 446 14.93 1.92 47.28
C ASN A 446 15.71 0.66 47.69
N GLN A 447 16.65 0.81 48.62
CA GLN A 447 17.50 -0.28 49.09
C GLN A 447 16.67 -1.49 49.55
N GLY A 448 16.86 -2.64 48.88
CA GLY A 448 16.11 -3.88 49.13
C GLY A 448 15.05 -4.21 48.06
N CYS A 449 14.82 -3.32 47.10
CA CYS A 449 13.98 -3.56 45.92
C CYS A 449 14.68 -4.53 44.94
N SER A 450 13.95 -5.51 44.41
CA SER A 450 14.45 -6.39 43.33
C SER A 450 14.40 -5.68 41.96
N ASP A 451 15.10 -6.21 40.96
CA ASP A 451 15.02 -5.70 39.58
C ASP A 451 13.58 -5.85 39.03
N GLU A 452 12.91 -6.95 39.37
CA GLU A 452 11.52 -7.20 38.99
C GLU A 452 10.55 -6.17 39.61
N ASP A 453 10.74 -5.81 40.89
CA ASP A 453 9.93 -4.79 41.56
C ASP A 453 10.13 -3.40 40.90
N ALA A 454 11.37 -3.06 40.56
CA ALA A 454 11.70 -1.81 39.88
C ALA A 454 11.07 -1.75 38.47
N ARG A 455 11.13 -2.84 37.71
CA ARG A 455 10.48 -2.96 36.40
C ARG A 455 8.96 -2.83 36.50
N ALA A 456 8.33 -3.49 37.47
CA ALA A 456 6.89 -3.36 37.71
C ALA A 456 6.50 -1.91 38.06
N PHE A 457 7.33 -1.22 38.85
CA PHE A 457 7.14 0.19 39.15
C PHE A 457 7.26 1.09 37.91
N VAL A 458 8.24 0.86 37.04
CA VAL A 458 8.39 1.61 35.77
C VAL A 458 7.17 1.42 34.86
N VAL A 459 6.67 0.19 34.70
CA VAL A 459 5.44 -0.09 33.94
C VAL A 459 4.24 0.66 34.53
N HIS A 460 4.12 0.69 35.86
CA HIS A 460 3.08 1.46 36.54
C HIS A 460 3.23 2.97 36.27
N ARG A 461 4.46 3.51 36.36
CA ARG A 461 4.75 4.92 36.05
C ARG A 461 4.40 5.30 34.62
N ILE A 462 4.77 4.47 33.64
CA ILE A 462 4.36 4.65 32.25
C ILE A 462 2.83 4.71 32.15
N SER A 463 2.12 3.80 32.83
CA SER A 463 0.65 3.80 32.85
C SER A 463 0.06 5.07 33.45
N GLU A 464 0.67 5.66 34.47
CA GLU A 464 0.25 6.94 35.04
C GLU A 464 0.52 8.10 34.08
N GLU A 465 1.68 8.12 33.41
CA GLU A 465 2.00 9.15 32.39
C GLU A 465 1.04 9.12 31.20
N TRP A 466 0.54 7.94 30.81
CA TRP A 466 -0.53 7.83 29.81
C TRP A 466 -1.82 8.52 30.26
N LYS A 467 -2.16 8.50 31.56
CA LYS A 467 -3.36 9.18 32.08
C LYS A 467 -3.21 10.71 32.00
N PHE A 468 -2.02 11.23 32.28
CA PHE A 468 -1.71 12.66 32.10
C PHE A 468 -1.77 13.05 30.62
N LEU A 469 -1.14 12.26 29.75
CA LEU A 469 -1.17 12.49 28.31
C LEU A 469 -2.61 12.49 27.77
N ASN A 470 -3.45 11.54 28.20
CA ASN A 470 -4.86 11.48 27.83
C ASN A 470 -5.61 12.75 28.22
N GLN A 471 -5.40 13.22 29.45
CA GLN A 471 -6.07 14.42 29.96
C GLN A 471 -5.72 15.64 29.11
N GLU A 472 -4.45 15.81 28.73
CA GLU A 472 -4.03 16.88 27.84
C GLU A 472 -4.58 16.72 26.42
N CYS A 473 -4.56 15.50 25.89
CA CYS A 473 -5.02 15.25 24.52
C CYS A 473 -6.52 15.48 24.33
N PHE A 474 -7.31 15.23 25.37
CA PHE A 474 -8.77 15.27 25.30
C PHE A 474 -9.38 16.44 26.07
N SER A 475 -8.57 17.34 26.62
CA SER A 475 -9.06 18.55 27.26
C SER A 475 -9.49 19.59 26.23
N ALA A 476 -10.72 20.10 26.36
CA ALA A 476 -11.22 21.23 25.57
C ALA A 476 -10.44 22.55 25.81
N SER A 477 -9.61 22.61 26.87
CA SER A 477 -8.75 23.78 27.15
C SER A 477 -7.35 23.67 26.56
N ASN A 478 -7.04 22.59 25.84
CA ASN A 478 -5.73 22.42 25.20
C ASN A 478 -5.56 23.48 24.10
N PRO A 479 -4.50 24.32 24.15
CA PRO A 479 -4.29 25.40 23.19
C PRO A 479 -3.72 24.92 21.84
N PHE A 480 -3.31 23.65 21.74
CA PHE A 480 -2.74 23.08 20.53
C PHE A 480 -3.80 22.53 19.57
N SER A 481 -3.44 22.44 18.28
CA SER A 481 -4.30 21.83 17.26
C SER A 481 -4.47 20.33 17.46
N ALA A 482 -5.58 19.79 16.95
CA ALA A 482 -5.84 18.34 16.97
C ALA A 482 -4.72 17.55 16.26
N SER A 483 -4.17 18.05 15.16
CA SER A 483 -3.06 17.42 14.43
C SER A 483 -1.79 17.32 15.27
N PHE A 484 -1.43 18.39 16.01
CA PHE A 484 -0.26 18.36 16.88
C PHE A 484 -0.45 17.44 18.08
N THR A 485 -1.64 17.45 18.66
CA THR A 485 -2.00 16.53 19.75
C THR A 485 -1.97 15.07 19.28
N LYS A 486 -2.49 14.77 18.08
CA LYS A 486 -2.42 13.44 17.45
C LYS A 486 -0.97 13.02 17.17
N LEU A 487 -0.10 13.94 16.77
CA LEU A 487 1.35 13.69 16.63
C LEU A 487 1.97 13.27 17.97
N ALA A 488 1.79 14.04 19.04
CA ALA A 488 2.32 13.70 20.36
C ALA A 488 1.81 12.34 20.86
N LEU A 489 0.51 12.09 20.72
CA LEU A 489 -0.11 10.81 21.06
C LEU A 489 0.49 9.65 20.25
N ASN A 490 0.69 9.83 18.95
CA ASN A 490 1.27 8.80 18.10
C ASN A 490 2.77 8.57 18.37
N VAL A 491 3.52 9.60 18.77
CA VAL A 491 4.90 9.43 19.26
C VAL A 491 4.89 8.49 20.46
N ALA A 492 4.02 8.72 21.45
CA ALA A 492 3.89 7.83 22.62
C ALA A 492 3.50 6.39 22.23
N ARG A 493 2.64 6.20 21.22
CA ARG A 493 2.28 4.87 20.68
C ARG A 493 3.42 4.17 19.95
N MET A 494 4.32 4.93 19.34
CA MET A 494 5.45 4.39 18.57
C MET A 494 6.58 3.90 19.48
N VAL A 495 6.73 4.49 20.67
CA VAL A 495 7.78 4.15 21.66
C VAL A 495 7.97 2.63 21.85
N PRO A 496 6.97 1.83 22.25
CA PRO A 496 7.19 0.40 22.50
C PRO A 496 7.67 -0.35 21.25
N LEU A 497 7.25 0.05 20.03
CA LEU A 497 7.73 -0.58 18.80
C LEU A 497 9.20 -0.27 18.48
N MET A 498 9.72 0.83 19.01
CA MET A 498 11.08 1.32 18.74
C MET A 498 12.10 0.85 19.78
N TYR A 499 11.65 0.50 20.99
CA TYR A 499 12.51 0.18 22.15
C TYR A 499 12.28 -1.22 22.74
N ASP A 500 11.32 -2.01 22.23
CA ASP A 500 11.13 -3.42 22.63
C ASP A 500 12.08 -4.37 21.86
N TYR A 501 13.37 -4.28 22.18
CA TYR A 501 14.39 -5.13 21.57
C TYR A 501 14.33 -6.56 22.10
N ASN A 502 14.50 -7.53 21.21
CA ASN A 502 14.73 -8.91 21.60
C ASN A 502 16.22 -9.16 21.95
N SER A 503 16.50 -10.36 22.49
CA SER A 503 17.86 -10.81 22.85
C SER A 503 18.90 -10.79 21.71
N GLN A 504 18.49 -10.52 20.46
CA GLN A 504 19.37 -10.40 19.29
C GLN A 504 19.50 -8.96 18.80
N HIS A 505 19.11 -7.96 19.60
CA HIS A 505 19.14 -6.53 19.23
C HIS A 505 18.27 -6.20 18.00
N ARG A 506 17.16 -6.92 17.84
CA ARG A 506 16.19 -6.68 16.76
C ARG A 506 14.84 -6.24 17.33
N LEU A 507 14.08 -5.55 16.50
CA LEU A 507 12.72 -5.06 16.81
C LEU A 507 11.70 -5.89 16.01
N PRO A 508 11.38 -7.13 16.44
CA PRO A 508 10.58 -8.07 15.63
C PRO A 508 9.20 -7.50 15.28
N SER A 509 8.52 -6.88 16.25
CA SER A 509 7.20 -6.27 16.04
C SER A 509 7.25 -5.13 15.02
N LEU A 510 8.30 -4.30 15.03
CA LEU A 510 8.48 -3.25 14.04
C LEU A 510 8.82 -3.83 12.66
N GLU A 511 9.70 -4.83 12.60
CA GLU A 511 10.07 -5.51 11.36
C GLU A 511 8.86 -6.17 10.70
N GLU A 512 8.02 -6.84 11.48
CA GLU A 512 6.77 -7.46 11.00
C GLU A 512 5.77 -6.43 10.48
N ASN A 513 5.53 -5.35 11.24
CA ASN A 513 4.63 -4.28 10.82
C ASN A 513 5.13 -3.58 9.55
N MET A 514 6.43 -3.32 9.46
CA MET A 514 7.06 -2.76 8.25
C MET A 514 6.97 -3.71 7.06
N LYS A 515 7.12 -5.03 7.30
CA LYS A 515 6.98 -6.03 6.26
C LYS A 515 5.54 -6.10 5.74
N SER A 516 4.57 -6.12 6.66
CA SER A 516 3.14 -6.12 6.34
C SER A 516 2.75 -4.88 5.52
N LEU A 517 3.30 -3.72 5.86
CA LEU A 517 3.04 -2.46 5.17
C LEU A 517 3.72 -2.36 3.79
N LEU A 518 4.94 -2.87 3.64
CA LEU A 518 5.77 -2.68 2.45
C LEU A 518 5.86 -3.89 1.51
N TYR A 519 5.37 -5.07 1.88
CA TYR A 519 5.51 -6.27 1.04
C TYR A 519 4.22 -7.06 0.91
N ASP A 520 3.35 -7.00 1.90
CA ASP A 520 2.08 -7.71 1.89
C ASP A 520 0.97 -6.80 1.36
N SER A 521 1.14 -6.26 0.15
CA SER A 521 0.12 -5.38 -0.46
C SER A 521 -1.18 -6.13 -0.69
N PHE A 522 -2.33 -5.43 -0.58
CA PHE A 522 -3.62 -6.00 -0.97
C PHE A 522 -3.69 -6.35 -2.46
N LEU A 523 -2.73 -5.91 -3.28
CA LEU A 523 -2.61 -6.34 -4.68
C LEU A 523 -2.02 -7.75 -4.80
N ALA A 524 -1.23 -8.23 -3.83
CA ALA A 524 -0.77 -9.63 -3.81
C ALA A 524 -1.91 -10.59 -3.43
N GLN A 525 -2.67 -10.28 -2.37
CA GLN A 525 -3.84 -11.06 -1.95
C GLN A 525 -5.07 -10.85 -2.87
N GLY A 526 -5.26 -9.65 -3.42
CA GLY A 526 -6.30 -9.36 -4.40
C GLY A 526 -6.02 -9.98 -5.77
N GLN A 527 -4.74 -10.09 -6.20
CA GLN A 527 -4.40 -10.89 -7.37
C GLN A 527 -4.66 -12.37 -7.13
N ASP A 528 -4.36 -12.91 -5.96
CA ASP A 528 -4.63 -14.32 -5.65
C ASP A 528 -6.13 -14.63 -5.50
N ASP A 529 -6.92 -13.73 -4.90
CA ASP A 529 -8.39 -13.85 -4.86
C ASP A 529 -9.01 -13.70 -6.26
N ILE A 530 -8.55 -12.73 -7.07
CA ILE A 530 -9.01 -12.58 -8.46
C ILE A 530 -8.58 -13.78 -9.30
N ARG A 531 -7.35 -14.29 -9.13
CA ARG A 531 -6.86 -15.50 -9.82
C ARG A 531 -7.65 -16.73 -9.40
N SER A 532 -7.95 -16.88 -8.11
CA SER A 532 -8.76 -17.99 -7.59
C SER A 532 -10.19 -17.93 -8.10
N GLN A 533 -10.83 -16.75 -8.09
CA GLN A 533 -12.15 -16.55 -8.67
C GLN A 533 -12.15 -16.74 -10.20
N HIS A 534 -11.09 -16.30 -10.88
CA HIS A 534 -10.90 -16.49 -12.32
C HIS A 534 -10.79 -17.98 -12.65
N GLU A 535 -9.95 -18.72 -11.92
CA GLU A 535 -9.78 -20.17 -12.10
C GLU A 535 -11.07 -20.94 -11.82
N GLN A 536 -11.84 -20.56 -10.79
CA GLN A 536 -13.15 -21.16 -10.53
C GLN A 536 -14.12 -20.93 -11.71
N LYS A 537 -14.14 -19.73 -12.30
CA LYS A 537 -14.97 -19.43 -13.47
C LYS A 537 -14.48 -20.17 -14.72
N LEU A 538 -13.16 -20.28 -14.91
CA LEU A 538 -12.55 -21.09 -15.98
C LEU A 538 -13.00 -22.55 -15.86
N GLU A 539 -12.95 -23.13 -14.67
CA GLU A 539 -13.35 -24.52 -14.42
C GLU A 539 -14.85 -24.75 -14.67
N VAL A 540 -15.71 -23.82 -14.24
CA VAL A 540 -17.14 -23.87 -14.59
C VAL A 540 -17.34 -23.82 -16.11
N PHE A 541 -16.57 -23.00 -16.82
CA PHE A 541 -16.66 -22.89 -18.27
C PHE A 541 -16.10 -24.12 -19.00
N ARG A 542 -14.99 -24.73 -18.53
CA ARG A 542 -14.46 -26.01 -19.05
C ARG A 542 -15.52 -27.11 -18.96
N ASN A 543 -16.20 -27.20 -17.80
CA ASN A 543 -17.30 -28.13 -17.58
C ASN A 543 -18.54 -27.86 -18.44
N LEU A 544 -18.78 -26.60 -18.81
CA LEU A 544 -19.85 -26.24 -19.74
C LEU A 544 -19.47 -26.67 -21.17
N LEU A 545 -18.26 -26.32 -21.61
CA LEU A 545 -17.75 -26.61 -22.94
C LEU A 545 -17.74 -28.12 -23.24
N SER A 546 -17.43 -28.96 -22.25
CA SER A 546 -17.44 -30.43 -22.39
C SER A 546 -18.83 -31.07 -22.50
N ARG A 547 -19.91 -30.32 -22.18
CA ARG A 547 -21.30 -30.83 -22.16
C ARG A 547 -22.15 -30.34 -23.34
N VAL A 548 -21.63 -29.44 -24.16
CA VAL A 548 -22.36 -28.82 -25.28
C VAL A 548 -22.10 -29.59 -26.58
N GLY A 549 -23.18 -30.02 -27.25
CA GLY A 549 -23.11 -30.68 -28.56
C GLY A 549 -23.10 -29.69 -29.72
N GLU A 550 -24.26 -29.15 -30.09
CA GLU A 550 -24.46 -28.39 -31.34
C GLU A 550 -23.82 -26.98 -31.35
N GLU A 551 -23.67 -26.30 -30.21
CA GLU A 551 -23.06 -24.95 -30.15
C GLU A 551 -21.54 -24.94 -29.94
N SER A 552 -20.91 -26.12 -29.84
CA SER A 552 -19.51 -26.25 -29.42
C SER A 552 -18.52 -25.53 -30.34
N LEU A 553 -18.73 -25.54 -31.67
CA LEU A 553 -17.88 -24.81 -32.62
C LEU A 553 -17.98 -23.28 -32.47
N ASN A 554 -19.17 -22.75 -32.16
CA ASN A 554 -19.37 -21.32 -31.91
C ASN A 554 -18.68 -20.87 -30.60
N MET A 555 -18.67 -21.74 -29.59
CA MET A 555 -17.94 -21.48 -28.35
C MET A 555 -16.43 -21.43 -28.61
N ILE A 556 -15.88 -22.37 -29.40
CA ILE A 556 -14.46 -22.36 -29.77
C ILE A 556 -14.10 -21.10 -30.57
N ASP A 557 -14.92 -20.71 -31.55
CA ASP A 557 -14.72 -19.47 -32.30
C ASP A 557 -14.63 -18.24 -31.36
N ALA A 558 -15.54 -18.15 -30.39
CA ALA A 558 -15.56 -17.05 -29.43
C ALA A 558 -14.33 -17.07 -28.50
N ILE A 559 -13.92 -18.24 -28.00
CA ILE A 559 -12.72 -18.40 -27.15
C ILE A 559 -11.47 -17.94 -27.91
N GLN A 560 -11.28 -18.41 -29.14
CA GLN A 560 -10.14 -18.03 -29.98
C GLN A 560 -10.16 -16.54 -30.33
N ARG A 561 -11.32 -15.97 -30.67
CA ARG A 561 -11.45 -14.52 -30.96
C ARG A 561 -11.18 -13.63 -29.75
N LEU A 562 -11.42 -14.14 -28.54
CA LEU A 562 -11.11 -13.45 -27.28
C LEU A 562 -9.65 -13.62 -26.86
N GLY A 563 -8.88 -14.53 -27.49
CA GLY A 563 -7.48 -14.78 -27.20
C GLY A 563 -7.23 -15.47 -25.87
N ILE A 564 -8.17 -16.31 -25.42
CA ILE A 564 -8.11 -17.04 -24.15
C ILE A 564 -8.13 -18.56 -24.34
N ASP A 565 -7.83 -19.02 -25.56
CA ASP A 565 -7.82 -20.42 -25.98
C ASP A 565 -6.75 -21.27 -25.27
N TYR A 566 -5.67 -20.66 -24.81
CA TYR A 566 -4.64 -21.31 -24.01
C TYR A 566 -5.15 -21.90 -22.68
N HIS A 567 -6.32 -21.46 -22.18
CA HIS A 567 -6.97 -22.06 -21.00
C HIS A 567 -7.78 -23.34 -21.31
N PHE A 568 -8.02 -23.62 -22.59
CA PHE A 568 -8.99 -24.62 -23.06
C PHE A 568 -8.43 -25.58 -24.12
N GLU A 569 -7.11 -25.66 -24.29
CA GLU A 569 -6.45 -26.43 -25.36
C GLU A 569 -6.97 -27.89 -25.43
N GLU A 570 -7.01 -28.59 -24.29
CA GLU A 570 -7.49 -29.98 -24.22
C GLU A 570 -8.95 -30.11 -24.67
N GLN A 571 -9.83 -29.21 -24.22
CA GLN A 571 -11.25 -29.26 -24.58
C GLN A 571 -11.47 -28.91 -26.06
N ILE A 572 -10.71 -27.94 -26.58
CA ILE A 572 -10.75 -27.55 -27.99
C ILE A 572 -10.32 -28.73 -28.87
N ASP A 573 -9.18 -29.36 -28.55
CA ASP A 573 -8.66 -30.51 -29.30
C ASP A 573 -9.64 -31.69 -29.34
N LEU A 574 -10.26 -32.00 -28.19
CA LEU A 574 -11.27 -33.06 -28.10
C LEU A 574 -12.49 -32.78 -28.98
N ILE A 575 -13.02 -31.56 -28.91
CA ILE A 575 -14.20 -31.16 -29.69
C ILE A 575 -13.88 -31.13 -31.18
N VAL A 576 -12.75 -30.53 -31.57
CA VAL A 576 -12.34 -30.43 -32.97
C VAL A 576 -12.08 -31.81 -33.55
N SER A 577 -11.41 -32.71 -32.81
CA SER A 577 -11.17 -34.10 -33.22
C SER A 577 -12.48 -34.90 -33.37
N SER A 578 -13.46 -34.70 -32.49
CA SER A 578 -14.79 -35.30 -32.60
C SER A 578 -15.50 -34.85 -33.89
N HIS A 579 -15.42 -33.55 -34.20
CA HIS A 579 -15.96 -32.99 -35.43
C HIS A 579 -15.17 -33.42 -36.68
N ALA A 580 -13.89 -33.75 -36.59
CA ALA A 580 -13.15 -34.34 -37.70
C ALA A 580 -13.71 -35.73 -38.06
N ASN A 581 -14.12 -36.51 -37.06
CA ASN A 581 -14.62 -37.88 -37.25
C ASN A 581 -16.08 -37.96 -37.71
N ALA A 582 -16.89 -36.92 -37.44
CA ALA A 582 -18.33 -36.88 -37.74
C ALA A 582 -18.67 -36.29 -39.13
N LEU A 583 -17.81 -36.44 -40.15
CA LEU A 583 -17.97 -35.81 -41.49
C LEU A 583 -19.16 -36.34 -42.32
N SER A 584 -20.04 -37.18 -41.77
CA SER A 584 -21.18 -37.76 -42.49
C SER A 584 -22.50 -36.99 -42.26
N HIS A 585 -22.94 -36.28 -43.31
CA HIS A 585 -24.34 -35.93 -43.61
C HIS A 585 -25.20 -35.30 -42.51
N GLN A 586 -24.89 -34.06 -42.11
CA GLN A 586 -25.89 -33.17 -41.50
C GLN A 586 -26.15 -31.95 -42.41
N GLN A 587 -27.40 -31.52 -42.46
CA GLN A 587 -27.84 -30.31 -43.15
C GLN A 587 -27.40 -29.08 -42.34
N ASN A 588 -26.14 -28.69 -42.50
CA ASN A 588 -25.56 -27.56 -41.79
C ASN A 588 -25.65 -26.31 -42.68
N ASP A 589 -25.91 -25.15 -42.06
CA ASP A 589 -25.94 -23.87 -42.78
C ASP A 589 -24.53 -23.45 -43.24
N LEU A 590 -24.46 -22.45 -44.12
CA LEU A 590 -23.19 -21.99 -44.70
C LEU A 590 -22.19 -21.53 -43.63
N HIS A 591 -22.68 -20.90 -42.56
CA HIS A 591 -21.87 -20.39 -41.47
C HIS A 591 -21.22 -21.55 -40.72
N GLU A 592 -21.98 -22.57 -40.36
CA GLU A 592 -21.51 -23.72 -39.60
C GLU A 592 -20.50 -24.56 -40.41
N VAL A 593 -20.77 -24.83 -41.69
CA VAL A 593 -19.84 -25.57 -42.56
C VAL A 593 -18.51 -24.82 -42.71
N SER A 594 -18.57 -23.51 -42.95
CA SER A 594 -17.37 -22.69 -43.11
C SER A 594 -16.59 -22.53 -41.81
N LEU A 595 -17.30 -22.39 -40.68
CA LEU A 595 -16.68 -22.31 -39.35
C LEU A 595 -15.99 -23.62 -39.00
N ARG A 596 -16.65 -24.77 -39.20
CA ARG A 596 -16.08 -26.09 -38.96
C ARG A 596 -14.84 -26.32 -39.82
N PHE A 597 -14.91 -25.97 -41.11
CA PHE A 597 -13.76 -26.03 -42.01
C PHE A 597 -12.57 -25.21 -41.49
N ARG A 598 -12.82 -23.96 -41.10
CA ARG A 598 -11.78 -23.04 -40.58
C ARG A 598 -11.12 -23.62 -39.33
N LEU A 599 -11.92 -24.02 -38.35
CA LEU A 599 -11.44 -24.56 -37.08
C LEU A 599 -10.64 -25.85 -37.28
N LEU A 600 -11.14 -26.79 -38.09
CA LEU A 600 -10.43 -28.05 -38.36
C LEU A 600 -9.04 -27.81 -38.97
N ARG A 601 -8.93 -26.92 -39.96
CA ARG A 601 -7.64 -26.60 -40.59
C ARG A 601 -6.69 -25.88 -39.66
N GLN A 602 -7.17 -24.94 -38.83
CA GLN A 602 -6.33 -24.25 -37.84
C GLN A 602 -5.70 -25.20 -36.83
N HIS A 603 -6.40 -26.28 -36.49
CA HIS A 603 -5.95 -27.33 -35.59
C HIS A 603 -5.25 -28.50 -36.31
N GLY A 604 -4.85 -28.30 -37.57
CA GLY A 604 -4.01 -29.27 -38.30
C GLY A 604 -4.76 -30.44 -38.95
N HIS A 605 -6.09 -30.45 -38.95
CA HIS A 605 -6.85 -31.45 -39.70
C HIS A 605 -6.96 -31.05 -41.18
N PHE A 606 -6.64 -32.00 -42.07
CA PHE A 606 -6.85 -31.80 -43.50
C PHE A 606 -8.36 -31.88 -43.83
N VAL A 607 -8.90 -30.79 -44.36
CA VAL A 607 -10.27 -30.71 -44.89
C VAL A 607 -10.20 -30.21 -46.32
N PRO A 608 -10.65 -30.96 -47.33
CA PRO A 608 -10.60 -30.53 -48.73
C PRO A 608 -11.54 -29.33 -49.01
N GLU A 609 -11.18 -28.47 -49.98
CA GLU A 609 -11.99 -27.30 -50.37
C GLU A 609 -13.37 -27.65 -50.94
N ASP A 610 -13.56 -28.90 -51.37
CA ASP A 610 -14.80 -29.38 -51.98
C ASP A 610 -15.98 -29.45 -51.02
N VAL A 611 -15.73 -29.39 -49.70
CA VAL A 611 -16.77 -29.28 -48.66
C VAL A 611 -17.63 -28.03 -48.87
N LEU A 612 -17.07 -26.95 -49.42
CA LEU A 612 -17.83 -25.73 -49.75
C LEU A 612 -18.55 -25.80 -51.11
N ASN A 613 -18.33 -26.85 -51.91
CA ASN A 613 -19.06 -27.05 -53.18
C ASN A 613 -20.56 -27.28 -52.98
N LEU A 614 -20.98 -27.67 -51.77
CA LEU A 614 -22.39 -27.80 -51.38
C LEU A 614 -23.20 -26.51 -51.60
N PHE A 615 -22.52 -25.36 -51.64
CA PHE A 615 -23.12 -24.04 -51.79
C PHE A 615 -22.84 -23.38 -53.16
N LYS A 616 -22.34 -24.15 -54.15
CA LYS A 616 -22.21 -23.69 -55.55
C LYS A 616 -23.57 -23.71 -56.26
N GLU A 617 -23.93 -22.62 -56.94
CA GLU A 617 -25.06 -22.60 -57.86
C GLU A 617 -24.71 -23.34 -59.18
N LYS A 618 -25.73 -23.79 -59.92
CA LYS A 618 -25.58 -24.54 -61.20
C LYS A 618 -24.78 -23.81 -62.30
N GLU A 619 -24.59 -22.49 -62.17
CA GLU A 619 -23.79 -21.67 -63.09
C GLU A 619 -22.32 -21.47 -62.65
N GLY A 620 -21.87 -22.13 -61.57
CA GLY A 620 -20.50 -22.03 -61.08
C GLY A 620 -20.21 -20.80 -60.21
N LYS A 621 -21.23 -19.99 -59.87
CA LYS A 621 -21.13 -18.92 -58.87
C LYS A 621 -21.48 -19.44 -57.48
N TYR A 622 -20.76 -19.00 -56.46
CA TYR A 622 -21.16 -19.24 -55.07
C TYR A 622 -22.20 -18.19 -54.65
N PHE A 623 -23.24 -18.62 -53.94
CA PHE A 623 -24.26 -17.79 -53.27
C PHE A 623 -25.32 -17.10 -54.15
N LYS A 624 -26.58 -17.23 -53.74
CA LYS A 624 -27.73 -16.53 -54.31
C LYS A 624 -27.64 -15.04 -53.95
N GLN A 625 -27.90 -14.13 -54.89
CA GLN A 625 -28.10 -12.72 -54.54
C GLN A 625 -29.28 -12.62 -53.56
N MET A 626 -29.07 -12.31 -52.27
CA MET A 626 -30.08 -11.72 -51.35
C MET A 626 -29.49 -11.19 -50.01
N LEU A 627 -30.40 -10.55 -49.24
CA LEU A 627 -30.24 -9.41 -48.32
C LEU A 627 -30.76 -9.75 -46.89
N ASN A 628 -30.16 -10.70 -46.16
CA ASN A 628 -30.46 -10.89 -44.73
C ASN A 628 -29.20 -11.06 -43.86
N SER A 629 -29.34 -10.92 -42.53
CA SER A 629 -28.24 -10.95 -41.57
C SER A 629 -27.60 -12.35 -41.38
N GLU A 630 -28.36 -13.43 -41.57
CA GLU A 630 -27.86 -14.81 -41.51
C GLU A 630 -26.92 -15.12 -42.69
N GLU A 631 -27.24 -14.62 -43.89
CA GLU A 631 -26.39 -14.72 -45.07
C GLU A 631 -25.08 -13.94 -44.90
N VAL A 632 -25.10 -12.78 -44.23
CA VAL A 632 -23.89 -11.99 -43.91
C VAL A 632 -22.96 -12.76 -42.97
N LYS A 633 -23.51 -13.40 -41.92
CA LYS A 633 -22.75 -14.25 -41.00
C LYS A 633 -22.09 -15.43 -41.74
N GLY A 634 -22.81 -16.05 -42.68
CA GLY A 634 -22.29 -17.11 -43.55
C GLY A 634 -21.14 -16.62 -44.44
N LEU A 635 -21.31 -15.46 -45.10
CA LEU A 635 -20.28 -14.88 -45.96
C LEU A 635 -18.99 -14.51 -45.19
N MET A 636 -19.12 -13.97 -43.97
CA MET A 636 -17.98 -13.71 -43.09
C MET A 636 -17.22 -14.99 -42.78
N SER A 637 -17.91 -16.08 -42.46
CA SER A 637 -17.26 -17.36 -42.17
C SER A 637 -16.57 -17.97 -43.39
N VAL A 638 -17.13 -17.83 -44.60
CA VAL A 638 -16.46 -18.21 -45.85
C VAL A 638 -15.21 -17.37 -46.08
N TYR A 639 -15.30 -16.05 -45.88
CA TYR A 639 -14.17 -15.16 -46.01
C TYR A 639 -13.04 -15.54 -45.05
N GLU A 640 -13.35 -15.80 -43.78
CA GLU A 640 -12.39 -16.25 -42.77
C GLU A 640 -11.79 -17.62 -43.09
N ALA A 641 -12.61 -18.57 -43.56
CA ALA A 641 -12.16 -19.88 -44.01
C ALA A 641 -11.18 -19.80 -45.20
N SER A 642 -11.43 -18.90 -46.15
CA SER A 642 -10.58 -18.72 -47.33
C SER A 642 -9.16 -18.23 -47.00
N GLN A 643 -8.95 -17.66 -45.81
CA GLN A 643 -7.63 -17.21 -45.39
C GLN A 643 -6.65 -18.37 -45.14
N LEU A 644 -7.17 -19.59 -45.01
CA LEU A 644 -6.45 -20.86 -44.84
C LEU A 644 -6.26 -21.62 -46.17
N SER A 645 -6.39 -20.94 -47.31
CA SER A 645 -6.18 -21.56 -48.62
C SER A 645 -4.73 -22.03 -48.80
N MET A 646 -4.57 -23.22 -49.35
CA MET A 646 -3.27 -23.79 -49.72
C MET A 646 -3.00 -23.62 -51.22
N GLU A 647 -1.74 -23.81 -51.64
CA GLU A 647 -1.37 -23.77 -53.05
C GLU A 647 -2.16 -24.83 -53.85
N GLY A 648 -2.83 -24.41 -54.92
CA GLY A 648 -3.68 -25.27 -55.78
C GLY A 648 -5.18 -25.26 -55.44
N GLU A 649 -5.61 -24.55 -54.40
CA GLU A 649 -7.02 -24.42 -53.99
C GLU A 649 -7.69 -23.16 -54.59
N ASP A 650 -7.77 -23.12 -55.92
CA ASP A 650 -8.32 -21.97 -56.65
C ASP A 650 -9.79 -21.71 -56.32
N ALA A 651 -10.56 -22.76 -56.01
CA ALA A 651 -11.99 -22.62 -55.74
C ALA A 651 -12.27 -21.94 -54.40
N LEU A 652 -11.50 -22.28 -53.35
CA LEU A 652 -11.58 -21.63 -52.05
C LEU A 652 -11.11 -20.17 -52.10
N HIS A 653 -10.04 -19.89 -52.87
CA HIS A 653 -9.57 -18.52 -53.09
C HIS A 653 -10.61 -17.65 -53.81
N GLU A 654 -11.23 -18.16 -54.86
CA GLU A 654 -12.31 -17.46 -55.56
C GLU A 654 -13.56 -17.28 -54.68
N ALA A 655 -13.89 -18.26 -53.83
CA ALA A 655 -14.96 -18.13 -52.84
C ALA A 655 -14.67 -16.99 -51.84
N GLY A 656 -13.42 -16.87 -51.38
CA GLY A 656 -12.95 -15.77 -50.52
C GLY A 656 -13.04 -14.39 -51.17
N LYS A 657 -12.65 -14.28 -52.44
CA LYS A 657 -12.81 -13.03 -53.20
C LYS A 657 -14.28 -12.65 -53.34
N LEU A 658 -15.13 -13.61 -53.68
CA LEU A 658 -16.56 -13.34 -53.87
C LEU A 658 -17.22 -12.94 -52.56
N SER A 659 -16.97 -13.67 -51.47
CA SER A 659 -17.52 -13.34 -50.16
C SER A 659 -17.04 -11.96 -49.70
N GLY A 660 -15.76 -11.64 -49.89
CA GLY A 660 -15.21 -10.31 -49.59
C GLY A 660 -15.90 -9.18 -50.36
N HIS A 661 -16.14 -9.36 -51.67
CA HIS A 661 -16.88 -8.38 -52.48
C HIS A 661 -18.34 -8.21 -52.03
N LEU A 662 -19.02 -9.31 -51.71
CA LEU A 662 -20.41 -9.28 -51.24
C LEU A 662 -20.52 -8.61 -49.87
N LEU A 663 -19.60 -8.91 -48.95
CA LEU A 663 -19.49 -8.26 -47.65
C LEU A 663 -19.24 -6.76 -47.78
N ASN A 664 -18.30 -6.34 -48.64
CA ASN A 664 -18.03 -4.93 -48.87
C ASN A 664 -19.25 -4.19 -49.45
N ARG A 665 -20.01 -4.84 -50.34
CA ARG A 665 -21.28 -4.30 -50.85
C ARG A 665 -22.34 -4.20 -49.75
N SER A 666 -22.32 -5.13 -48.78
CA SER A 666 -23.28 -5.16 -47.68
C SER A 666 -23.18 -4.00 -46.70
N LEU A 667 -21.99 -3.42 -46.56
CA LEU A 667 -21.74 -2.26 -45.67
C LEU A 667 -22.69 -1.09 -45.92
N SER A 668 -23.14 -0.90 -47.16
CA SER A 668 -24.03 0.22 -47.53
C SER A 668 -25.45 0.15 -46.95
N TYR A 669 -25.87 -1.02 -46.44
CA TYR A 669 -27.23 -1.24 -45.94
C TYR A 669 -27.29 -1.96 -44.58
N LEU A 670 -26.14 -2.28 -43.98
CA LEU A 670 -26.05 -2.86 -42.64
C LEU A 670 -26.21 -1.80 -41.54
N GLY A 671 -26.69 -2.21 -40.36
CA GLY A 671 -26.67 -1.35 -39.19
C GLY A 671 -25.23 -0.98 -38.79
N PRO A 672 -25.00 0.13 -38.05
CA PRO A 672 -23.65 0.59 -37.68
C PRO A 672 -22.80 -0.48 -36.98
N HIS A 673 -23.46 -1.36 -36.22
CA HIS A 673 -22.84 -2.46 -35.50
C HIS A 673 -22.40 -3.60 -36.41
N GLU A 674 -23.31 -4.09 -37.27
CA GLU A 674 -23.04 -5.17 -38.22
C GLU A 674 -22.02 -4.74 -39.28
N ALA A 675 -22.09 -3.48 -39.73
CA ALA A 675 -21.11 -2.89 -40.64
C ALA A 675 -19.71 -2.93 -40.04
N ARG A 676 -19.54 -2.55 -38.76
CA ARG A 676 -18.25 -2.61 -38.06
C ARG A 676 -17.72 -4.05 -37.95
N LEU A 677 -18.60 -5.02 -37.72
CA LEU A 677 -18.22 -6.44 -37.66
C LEU A 677 -17.67 -6.92 -39.03
N VAL A 678 -18.33 -6.52 -40.11
CA VAL A 678 -17.90 -6.82 -41.48
C VAL A 678 -16.59 -6.11 -41.82
N GLU A 679 -16.46 -4.81 -41.50
CA GLU A 679 -15.22 -4.04 -41.71
C GLU A 679 -14.04 -4.69 -40.99
N ASN A 680 -14.21 -5.08 -39.73
CA ASN A 680 -13.16 -5.75 -38.95
C ASN A 680 -12.76 -7.09 -39.56
N THR A 681 -13.73 -7.87 -40.05
CA THR A 681 -13.48 -9.17 -40.68
C THR A 681 -12.71 -9.02 -41.99
N LEU A 682 -13.05 -8.02 -42.81
CA LEU A 682 -12.38 -7.73 -44.08
C LEU A 682 -10.98 -7.14 -43.88
N GLY A 683 -10.81 -6.27 -42.88
CA GLY A 683 -9.52 -5.61 -42.62
C GLY A 683 -8.53 -6.47 -41.86
N CYS A 684 -9.02 -7.24 -40.89
CA CYS A 684 -8.21 -8.02 -39.96
C CYS A 684 -8.79 -9.43 -39.80
N PRO A 685 -8.71 -10.27 -40.85
CA PRO A 685 -9.16 -11.66 -40.76
C PRO A 685 -8.42 -12.38 -39.64
N HIS A 686 -9.14 -13.21 -38.89
CA HIS A 686 -8.66 -13.80 -37.64
C HIS A 686 -7.38 -14.62 -37.84
N HIS A 687 -7.30 -15.45 -38.88
CA HIS A 687 -6.11 -16.27 -39.14
C HIS A 687 -4.84 -15.44 -39.44
N ARG A 688 -4.99 -14.21 -39.94
CA ARG A 688 -3.87 -13.31 -40.29
C ARG A 688 -3.66 -12.19 -39.27
N SER A 689 -4.33 -12.26 -38.14
CA SER A 689 -4.33 -11.22 -37.10
C SER A 689 -4.02 -11.83 -35.74
N LEU A 690 -3.57 -11.01 -34.81
CA LEU A 690 -3.35 -11.42 -33.43
C LEU A 690 -4.66 -11.26 -32.64
N ALA A 691 -5.21 -12.37 -32.14
CA ALA A 691 -6.48 -12.40 -31.44
C ALA A 691 -6.55 -11.42 -30.26
N ALA A 692 -5.48 -11.34 -29.45
CA ALA A 692 -5.39 -10.46 -28.28
C ALA A 692 -5.63 -8.97 -28.63
N PHE A 693 -5.16 -8.51 -29.79
CA PHE A 693 -5.38 -7.12 -30.23
C PHE A 693 -6.80 -6.88 -30.76
N MET A 694 -7.45 -7.94 -31.27
CA MET A 694 -8.78 -7.88 -31.87
C MET A 694 -9.91 -8.15 -30.86
N ALA A 695 -9.61 -8.71 -29.69
CA ALA A 695 -10.59 -9.07 -28.65
C ALA A 695 -11.51 -7.90 -28.23
N LYS A 696 -10.97 -6.67 -28.15
CA LYS A 696 -11.76 -5.45 -27.83
C LYS A 696 -12.90 -5.20 -28.83
N ASN A 697 -12.66 -5.49 -30.11
CA ASN A 697 -13.66 -5.35 -31.16
C ASN A 697 -14.76 -6.42 -31.04
N PHE A 698 -14.40 -7.62 -30.56
CA PHE A 698 -15.34 -8.69 -30.26
C PHE A 698 -16.23 -8.38 -29.05
N PHE A 699 -15.70 -7.72 -28.01
CA PHE A 699 -16.50 -7.26 -26.86
C PHE A 699 -17.53 -6.18 -27.23
N LEU A 700 -17.12 -5.20 -28.02
CA LEU A 700 -17.98 -4.10 -28.47
C LEU A 700 -19.09 -4.56 -29.43
N SER A 701 -18.87 -5.68 -30.13
CA SER A 701 -19.82 -6.23 -31.09
C SER A 701 -20.78 -7.29 -30.54
N ASN A 702 -20.65 -7.69 -29.27
CA ASN A 702 -21.57 -8.66 -28.66
C ASN A 702 -22.37 -8.06 -27.48
N SER A 703 -21.89 -6.95 -26.90
CA SER A 703 -22.56 -6.24 -25.80
C SER A 703 -23.82 -5.47 -26.22
N GLN A 704 -23.98 -5.17 -27.51
CA GLN A 704 -25.13 -4.39 -28.03
C GLN A 704 -26.24 -5.25 -28.67
N ALA A 705 -26.05 -6.57 -28.81
CA ALA A 705 -26.97 -7.43 -29.55
C ALA A 705 -28.21 -7.89 -28.78
N GLY A 706 -28.35 -7.60 -27.47
CA GLY A 706 -29.56 -7.90 -26.69
C GLY A 706 -29.93 -9.39 -26.56
N VAL A 707 -29.12 -10.31 -27.10
CA VAL A 707 -29.35 -11.76 -27.01
C VAL A 707 -28.82 -12.25 -25.67
N ASN A 708 -29.71 -12.77 -24.84
CA ASN A 708 -29.46 -13.27 -23.50
C ASN A 708 -28.74 -14.64 -23.55
N ASN A 709 -27.57 -14.72 -24.19
CA ASN A 709 -26.79 -15.95 -24.29
C ASN A 709 -25.93 -16.13 -23.03
N ARG A 710 -26.37 -17.04 -22.16
CA ARG A 710 -25.80 -17.28 -20.83
C ARG A 710 -24.33 -17.70 -20.87
N TRP A 711 -23.91 -18.52 -21.85
CA TRP A 711 -22.51 -18.96 -21.95
C TRP A 711 -21.62 -17.84 -22.47
N LEU A 712 -22.10 -17.03 -23.41
CA LEU A 712 -21.35 -15.90 -23.96
C LEU A 712 -21.09 -14.83 -22.89
N ASN A 713 -22.08 -14.53 -22.05
CA ASN A 713 -21.91 -13.59 -20.92
C ASN A 713 -20.87 -14.11 -19.92
N MET A 714 -20.91 -15.40 -19.59
CA MET A 714 -19.91 -16.02 -18.71
C MET A 714 -18.50 -15.96 -19.32
N LEU A 715 -18.37 -16.27 -20.61
CA LEU A 715 -17.10 -16.21 -21.34
C LEU A 715 -16.55 -14.78 -21.41
N GLN A 716 -17.41 -13.78 -21.61
CA GLN A 716 -17.00 -12.38 -21.61
C GLN A 716 -16.46 -11.94 -20.24
N GLU A 717 -17.08 -12.37 -19.14
CA GLU A 717 -16.58 -12.05 -17.79
C GLU A 717 -15.23 -12.73 -17.51
N VAL A 718 -15.06 -13.98 -17.94
CA VAL A 718 -13.77 -14.68 -17.90
C VAL A 718 -12.73 -13.92 -18.72
N ALA A 719 -13.02 -13.60 -19.98
CA ALA A 719 -12.08 -12.93 -20.87
C ALA A 719 -11.71 -11.51 -20.42
N LYS A 720 -12.63 -10.75 -19.81
CA LYS A 720 -12.30 -9.44 -19.22
C LYS A 720 -11.34 -9.59 -18.04
N THR A 721 -11.61 -10.55 -17.16
CA THR A 721 -10.76 -10.81 -15.99
C THR A 721 -9.37 -11.26 -16.45
N ASP A 722 -9.33 -12.16 -17.43
CA ASP A 722 -8.11 -12.66 -18.05
C ASP A 722 -7.29 -11.55 -18.69
N PHE A 723 -7.92 -10.70 -19.52
CA PHE A 723 -7.28 -9.57 -20.16
C PHE A 723 -6.59 -8.66 -19.15
N ASN A 724 -7.24 -8.37 -18.01
CA ASN A 724 -6.67 -7.55 -16.96
C ASN A 724 -5.46 -8.22 -16.28
N LEU A 725 -5.53 -9.54 -16.06
CA LEU A 725 -4.42 -10.32 -15.48
C LEU A 725 -3.20 -10.36 -16.42
N VAL A 726 -3.43 -10.67 -17.70
CA VAL A 726 -2.38 -10.72 -18.73
C VAL A 726 -1.80 -9.34 -19.00
N GLN A 727 -2.63 -8.29 -19.03
CA GLN A 727 -2.17 -6.92 -19.13
C GLN A 727 -1.27 -6.56 -17.93
N SER A 728 -1.66 -6.90 -16.70
CA SER A 728 -0.83 -6.67 -15.51
C SER A 728 0.52 -7.38 -15.61
N LEU A 729 0.55 -8.61 -16.13
CA LEU A 729 1.77 -9.37 -16.36
C LEU A 729 2.69 -8.66 -17.36
N HIS A 730 2.17 -8.25 -18.52
CA HIS A 730 2.97 -7.53 -19.52
C HIS A 730 3.55 -6.21 -19.00
N HIS A 731 2.83 -5.51 -18.12
CA HIS A 731 3.39 -4.33 -17.46
C HIS A 731 4.61 -4.70 -16.62
N LYS A 732 4.56 -5.78 -15.84
CA LYS A 732 5.71 -6.26 -15.05
C LYS A 732 6.91 -6.60 -15.95
N GLU A 733 6.65 -7.27 -17.07
CA GLU A 733 7.67 -7.66 -18.05
C GLU A 733 8.33 -6.44 -18.71
N ILE A 734 7.54 -5.44 -19.13
CA ILE A 734 8.04 -4.19 -19.71
C ILE A 734 8.93 -3.43 -18.72
N VAL A 735 8.55 -3.38 -17.44
CA VAL A 735 9.37 -2.74 -16.40
C VAL A 735 10.70 -3.46 -16.25
N GLN A 736 10.69 -4.80 -16.21
CA GLN A 736 11.91 -5.61 -16.12
C GLN A 736 12.83 -5.39 -17.32
N ILE A 737 12.29 -5.38 -18.55
CA ILE A 737 13.04 -5.10 -19.77
C ILE A 737 13.60 -3.68 -19.77
N SER A 738 12.79 -2.70 -19.40
CA SER A 738 13.21 -1.29 -19.37
C SER A 738 14.33 -1.05 -18.35
N LYS A 739 14.27 -1.74 -17.21
CA LYS A 739 15.35 -1.72 -16.20
C LYS A 739 16.62 -2.36 -16.75
N TRP A 740 16.53 -3.58 -17.28
CA TRP A 740 17.67 -4.28 -17.88
C TRP A 740 18.34 -3.44 -18.98
N TRP A 741 17.54 -2.82 -19.86
CA TRP A 741 18.05 -1.97 -20.93
C TRP A 741 18.78 -0.73 -20.42
N LYS A 742 18.24 -0.05 -19.39
CA LYS A 742 18.88 1.10 -18.75
C LYS A 742 20.20 0.74 -18.05
N GLU A 743 20.23 -0.40 -17.37
CA GLU A 743 21.42 -0.89 -16.66
C GLU A 743 22.56 -1.27 -17.62
N LEU A 744 22.23 -1.71 -18.83
CA LEU A 744 23.20 -2.03 -19.88
C LEU A 744 23.98 -0.78 -20.36
N GLY A 745 23.42 0.42 -20.20
CA GLY A 745 24.11 1.69 -20.45
C GLY A 745 24.38 2.06 -21.91
N LEU A 746 24.01 1.20 -22.87
CA LEU A 746 24.33 1.38 -24.30
C LEU A 746 23.76 2.67 -24.91
N THR A 747 22.62 3.16 -24.41
CA THR A 747 21.99 4.39 -24.92
C THR A 747 22.83 5.64 -24.69
N ARG A 748 23.73 5.63 -23.70
CA ARG A 748 24.68 6.73 -23.45
C ARG A 748 25.83 6.75 -24.45
N GLU A 749 26.28 5.56 -24.84
CA GLU A 749 27.44 5.34 -25.71
C GLU A 749 27.05 5.38 -27.19
N LEU A 750 25.91 4.80 -27.56
CA LEU A 750 25.46 4.59 -28.94
C LEU A 750 24.30 5.53 -29.30
N LYS A 751 24.58 6.84 -29.28
CA LYS A 751 23.56 7.90 -29.52
C LYS A 751 22.91 7.87 -30.90
N PHE A 752 23.48 7.14 -31.86
CA PHE A 752 22.93 7.00 -33.20
C PHE A 752 21.85 5.91 -33.29
N ALA A 753 21.80 4.98 -32.33
CA ALA A 753 20.88 3.86 -32.36
C ALA A 753 19.51 4.21 -31.79
N ARG A 754 18.47 3.52 -32.27
CA ARG A 754 17.10 3.62 -31.76
C ARG A 754 17.02 3.13 -30.32
N ASP A 755 16.29 3.85 -29.48
CA ASP A 755 16.04 3.53 -28.07
C ASP A 755 14.55 3.23 -27.86
N GLU A 756 14.11 2.03 -28.26
CA GLU A 756 12.70 1.65 -28.25
C GLU A 756 12.45 0.28 -27.56
N PRO A 757 12.87 0.08 -26.28
CA PRO A 757 12.75 -1.21 -25.59
C PRO A 757 11.33 -1.76 -25.51
N VAL A 758 10.32 -0.89 -25.45
CA VAL A 758 8.91 -1.31 -25.46
C VAL A 758 8.52 -1.90 -26.82
N LYS A 759 8.97 -1.31 -27.92
CA LYS A 759 8.70 -1.80 -29.28
C LYS A 759 9.33 -3.18 -29.51
N TRP A 760 10.54 -3.39 -29.00
CA TRP A 760 11.22 -4.68 -29.08
C TRP A 760 10.51 -5.74 -28.24
N TYR A 761 10.01 -5.36 -27.07
CA TYR A 761 9.20 -6.23 -26.24
C TYR A 761 7.87 -6.63 -26.91
N ILE A 762 7.23 -5.71 -27.67
CA ILE A 762 5.98 -6.01 -28.40
C ILE A 762 6.15 -7.20 -29.36
N TRP A 763 7.33 -7.38 -29.97
CA TRP A 763 7.62 -8.56 -30.79
C TRP A 763 7.58 -9.85 -29.97
N SER A 764 8.26 -9.88 -28.83
CA SER A 764 8.24 -11.05 -27.94
C SER A 764 6.83 -11.37 -27.46
N MET A 765 6.06 -10.34 -27.10
CA MET A 765 4.67 -10.49 -26.69
C MET A 765 3.78 -11.03 -27.81
N ALA A 766 3.96 -10.56 -29.05
CA ALA A 766 3.22 -11.03 -30.22
C ALA A 766 3.60 -12.46 -30.63
N CYS A 767 4.86 -12.87 -30.43
CA CYS A 767 5.34 -14.22 -30.78
C CYS A 767 5.02 -15.27 -29.70
N LEU A 768 4.96 -14.87 -28.42
CA LEU A 768 4.75 -15.74 -27.27
C LEU A 768 3.49 -15.29 -26.53
N THR A 769 2.33 -15.62 -27.09
CA THR A 769 1.03 -15.15 -26.64
C THR A 769 0.53 -15.82 -25.36
N ASP A 770 1.03 -17.01 -25.01
CA ASP A 770 0.71 -17.70 -23.76
C ASP A 770 1.28 -16.93 -22.55
N PRO A 771 0.45 -16.44 -21.62
CA PRO A 771 0.92 -15.71 -20.43
C PRO A 771 1.93 -16.48 -19.58
N ASN A 772 1.91 -17.82 -19.59
CA ASN A 772 2.86 -18.64 -18.83
C ASN A 772 4.31 -18.51 -19.31
N LEU A 773 4.53 -18.01 -20.53
CA LEU A 773 5.84 -17.82 -21.15
C LEU A 773 6.49 -16.46 -20.80
N SER A 774 6.32 -16.03 -19.54
CA SER A 774 6.75 -14.70 -19.09
C SER A 774 8.26 -14.51 -19.18
N GLU A 775 9.01 -15.48 -18.67
CA GLU A 775 10.48 -15.42 -18.68
C GLU A 775 11.01 -15.53 -20.12
N GLU A 776 10.40 -16.37 -20.95
CA GLU A 776 10.75 -16.55 -22.35
C GLU A 776 10.52 -15.24 -23.13
N ARG A 777 9.43 -14.50 -22.88
CA ARG A 777 9.21 -13.16 -23.46
C ARG A 777 10.32 -12.20 -23.08
N ILE A 778 10.71 -12.19 -21.81
CA ILE A 778 11.78 -11.32 -21.32
C ILE A 778 13.11 -11.70 -21.99
N GLN A 779 13.44 -12.99 -22.05
CA GLN A 779 14.69 -13.46 -22.63
C GLN A 779 14.73 -13.26 -24.15
N LEU A 780 13.62 -13.46 -24.87
CA LEU A 780 13.51 -13.22 -26.32
C LEU A 780 13.63 -11.74 -26.68
N THR A 781 13.20 -10.83 -25.79
CA THR A 781 13.31 -9.38 -26.03
C THR A 781 14.77 -8.94 -26.13
N LYS A 782 15.67 -9.55 -25.35
CA LYS A 782 17.09 -9.16 -25.33
C LYS A 782 17.79 -9.30 -26.70
N PRO A 783 17.78 -10.47 -27.37
CA PRO A 783 18.35 -10.59 -28.70
C PRO A 783 17.61 -9.74 -29.73
N ILE A 784 16.29 -9.54 -29.62
CA ILE A 784 15.56 -8.60 -30.51
C ILE A 784 16.12 -7.19 -30.38
N SER A 785 16.37 -6.70 -29.17
CA SER A 785 17.00 -5.39 -28.93
C SER A 785 18.37 -5.30 -29.62
N PHE A 786 19.18 -6.35 -29.55
CA PHE A 786 20.48 -6.39 -30.22
C PHE A 786 20.37 -6.45 -31.74
N ILE A 787 19.35 -7.14 -32.30
CA ILE A 787 19.10 -7.14 -33.75
C ILE A 787 18.87 -5.71 -34.23
N TYR A 788 18.00 -4.94 -33.57
CA TYR A 788 17.76 -3.54 -33.92
C TYR A 788 19.00 -2.66 -33.76
N LEU A 789 19.81 -2.90 -32.73
CA LEU A 789 21.06 -2.17 -32.53
C LEU A 789 22.08 -2.46 -33.63
N ILE A 790 22.22 -3.73 -34.02
CA ILE A 790 23.11 -4.15 -35.10
C ILE A 790 22.60 -3.59 -36.44
N ASP A 791 21.30 -3.64 -36.69
CA ASP A 791 20.66 -3.02 -37.86
C ASP A 791 21.01 -1.53 -37.96
N ASP A 792 20.92 -0.77 -36.85
CA ASP A 792 21.31 0.65 -36.82
C ASP A 792 22.81 0.86 -37.05
N ILE A 793 23.66 -0.04 -36.55
CA ILE A 793 25.10 0.00 -36.80
C ILE A 793 25.37 -0.18 -38.30
N PHE A 794 24.74 -1.15 -38.95
CA PHE A 794 24.97 -1.47 -40.36
C PHE A 794 24.36 -0.44 -41.32
N ASP A 795 23.15 0.05 -41.02
CA ASP A 795 22.39 0.91 -41.93
C ASP A 795 22.70 2.40 -41.75
N VAL A 796 23.02 2.84 -40.54
CA VAL A 796 23.10 4.28 -40.21
C VAL A 796 24.51 4.75 -39.92
N TYR A 797 25.36 3.94 -39.27
CA TYR A 797 26.58 4.45 -38.64
C TYR A 797 27.90 3.90 -39.21
N GLY A 798 28.04 2.58 -39.31
CA GLY A 798 29.31 1.93 -39.58
C GLY A 798 29.80 2.10 -41.01
N THR A 799 31.11 2.34 -41.17
CA THR A 799 31.75 2.27 -42.50
C THR A 799 31.99 0.82 -42.92
N LEU A 800 32.14 0.56 -44.22
CA LEU A 800 32.34 -0.79 -44.74
C LEU A 800 33.52 -1.53 -44.07
N ASP A 801 34.62 -0.83 -43.80
CA ASP A 801 35.80 -1.40 -43.15
C ASP A 801 35.52 -1.75 -41.67
N GLU A 802 34.83 -0.88 -40.93
CA GLU A 802 34.42 -1.12 -39.54
C GLU A 802 33.41 -2.26 -39.43
N LEU A 803 32.42 -2.31 -40.33
CA LEU A 803 31.43 -3.38 -40.39
C LEU A 803 32.06 -4.73 -40.76
N THR A 804 33.08 -4.73 -41.62
CA THR A 804 33.86 -5.95 -41.93
C THR A 804 34.58 -6.46 -40.69
N LEU A 805 35.29 -5.59 -39.96
CA LEU A 805 35.98 -5.94 -38.72
C LEU A 805 35.01 -6.39 -37.62
N PHE A 806 33.87 -5.73 -37.48
CA PHE A 806 32.83 -6.10 -36.53
C PHE A 806 32.25 -7.49 -36.84
N THR A 807 31.96 -7.77 -38.12
CA THR A 807 31.48 -9.08 -38.58
C THR A 807 32.51 -10.18 -38.35
N GLU A 808 33.79 -9.90 -38.61
CA GLU A 808 34.88 -10.83 -38.29
C GLU A 808 35.00 -11.10 -36.79
N ALA A 809 34.80 -10.08 -35.94
CA ALA A 809 34.84 -10.23 -34.50
C ALA A 809 33.69 -11.08 -33.97
N VAL A 810 32.47 -10.93 -34.51
CA VAL A 810 31.30 -11.75 -34.16
C VAL A 810 31.49 -13.21 -34.61
N ASN A 811 32.21 -13.44 -35.70
CA ASN A 811 32.49 -14.78 -36.23
C ASN A 811 33.63 -15.54 -35.52
N ARG A 812 34.39 -14.88 -34.63
CA ARG A 812 35.43 -15.51 -33.80
C ARG A 812 34.83 -16.05 -32.52
#